data_AF-A0A2T5IZQ8-F1
#
_entry.id   AF-A0A2T5IZQ8-F1
#
_cell.length_a   1.000
_cell.length_b   1.000
_cell.length_c   1.000
_cell.angle_alpha   90.00
_cell.angle_beta   90.00
_cell.angle_gamma   90.00
#
_symmetry.space_group_name_H-M   'P 1'
#
loop_
_entity.id
_entity.type
_entity.pdbx_description
1 polymer ?
#
loop_
_entity_poly.entity_id
_entity_poly.type
_entity_poly.pdbx_seq_one_letter_code
_entity_poly.pdbx_strand_id
1 'polypeptide(L)'
;MAKKYNKRVCHILASVLSTTAIPVYALDALNDESLGEVAGQDGIQLMSVASQVTAERAYWQEDGRELQLRSLSITPKSVSDFTLATIGVDIGSSTATASGTPAVSINVVVPPITLSFGQLCVTAANAANCGVNGASNPKTMGELALLTNQNSTISFFNTNGFFDSTSSNARIRVNINDAELYLAQTFNGRRSLAILDNLIINSRFDGKFAIDATEGIRAQGTLSLIRSGLNNGFQFDISHNEGIPTGFTNVGSKGMLRVGISGTINNFDFRMRPDNSLMGSGSGIKISTSGILSSGNFALELSEAGNGTGADGIRFSQWVDFSNGAAISPSSPYISLGDMYLNLLGSGVTVPALTSPVSSLAFSPWTTVDNALFVAVRDLNFQAYAKVISFFDVDTNVAHAQNWAFISTLHDLDANLVMMGGGHPSLAAAQQRGIGFDMQLTTKGRNASGTEGTHILVADPAVGTYLGWRNVNLAAEIRQGQLYVADTVNDGVNGIRISAESLKLSASGQFAVGQLPDGGSITSMPTTGHGFGLAIDIESGSGTHLTFSPPTSGNYLGFSGSLRFGDTPLDGDTVNSNSITLSEPSSTGGNSPRFQYGDITGRIDIVNGKIDTVSDALNDSITFEYTLDISPDAGIYTANDVQVITGGASPQTYRFGQLVIPSGQLYTKLTLKPQ
;
A
#
# COMPACT_ATOMS: atom_id res chain seq x y z
N MET A 1 -27.94 -8.34 -17.65
CA MET A 1 -28.13 -9.55 -16.79
C MET A 1 -28.61 -9.25 -15.37
N ALA A 2 -29.16 -8.06 -15.08
CA ALA A 2 -29.61 -7.66 -13.74
C ALA A 2 -31.04 -8.13 -13.32
N LYS A 3 -31.67 -9.04 -14.07
CA LYS A 3 -33.06 -9.49 -13.78
C LYS A 3 -33.19 -10.86 -13.10
N LYS A 4 -32.09 -11.59 -12.84
CA LYS A 4 -32.16 -12.96 -12.27
C LYS A 4 -31.60 -13.15 -10.86
N TYR A 5 -30.93 -12.14 -10.26
CA TYR A 5 -30.33 -12.26 -8.92
C TYR A 5 -31.18 -11.67 -7.77
N ASN A 6 -32.19 -10.84 -8.06
CA ASN A 6 -33.07 -10.25 -7.04
C ASN A 6 -34.03 -11.23 -6.35
N LYS A 7 -34.08 -12.50 -6.76
CA LYS A 7 -34.99 -13.47 -6.14
C LYS A 7 -34.39 -14.21 -4.94
N ARG A 8 -33.08 -14.38 -4.79
CA ARG A 8 -32.55 -15.30 -3.74
C ARG A 8 -32.31 -14.65 -2.37
N VAL A 9 -31.99 -13.36 -2.30
CA VAL A 9 -31.84 -12.64 -1.02
C VAL A 9 -33.18 -12.45 -0.30
N CYS A 10 -34.26 -12.31 -1.07
CA CYS A 10 -35.62 -12.19 -0.53
C CYS A 10 -36.15 -13.51 0.07
N HIS A 11 -35.61 -14.68 -0.31
CA HIS A 11 -36.06 -15.97 0.22
C HIS A 11 -35.46 -16.33 1.58
N ILE A 12 -34.26 -15.82 1.92
CA ILE A 12 -33.64 -16.09 3.23
C ILE A 12 -34.32 -15.25 4.32
N LEU A 13 -34.60 -13.98 4.03
CA LEU A 13 -35.36 -13.11 4.92
C LEU A 13 -36.81 -13.61 5.09
N ALA A 14 -37.44 -14.08 4.00
CA ALA A 14 -38.77 -14.69 4.05
C ALA A 14 -38.79 -16.06 4.75
N SER A 15 -37.73 -16.88 4.65
CA SER A 15 -37.66 -18.17 5.33
C SER A 15 -37.50 -18.01 6.84
N VAL A 16 -36.71 -17.02 7.29
CA VAL A 16 -36.54 -16.70 8.72
C VAL A 16 -37.84 -16.16 9.33
N LEU A 17 -38.63 -15.37 8.58
CA LEU A 17 -39.97 -14.94 9.00
C LEU A 17 -41.02 -16.08 8.98
N SER A 18 -40.82 -17.13 8.17
CA SER A 18 -41.79 -18.23 8.05
C SER A 18 -41.64 -19.34 9.11
N THR A 19 -40.53 -19.36 9.84
CA THR A 19 -40.22 -20.42 10.82
C THR A 19 -40.63 -20.09 12.26
N THR A 20 -41.16 -18.90 12.54
CA THR A 20 -41.73 -18.55 13.86
C THR A 20 -43.26 -18.71 13.84
N ALA A 21 -43.73 -19.95 13.92
CA ALA A 21 -45.14 -20.26 14.13
C ALA A 21 -45.52 -20.01 15.60
N ILE A 22 -46.09 -18.83 15.88
CA ILE A 22 -46.78 -18.51 17.14
C ILE A 22 -48.29 -18.72 16.89
N PRO A 23 -49.08 -19.31 17.82
CA PRO A 23 -50.51 -19.49 17.62
C PRO A 23 -51.22 -18.15 17.42
N VAL A 24 -51.96 -18.06 16.31
CA VAL A 24 -52.81 -16.94 15.92
C VAL A 24 -54.00 -16.89 16.88
N TYR A 25 -53.97 -15.95 17.82
CA TYR A 25 -55.22 -15.40 18.37
C TYR A 25 -55.81 -14.46 17.32
N ALA A 26 -57.11 -14.55 17.09
CA ALA A 26 -57.83 -13.73 16.13
C ALA A 26 -57.48 -12.25 16.33
N LEU A 27 -56.84 -11.65 15.33
CA LEU A 27 -56.55 -10.23 15.26
C LEU A 27 -57.90 -9.49 15.17
N ASP A 28 -58.20 -8.72 16.21
CA ASP A 28 -59.26 -7.72 16.17
C ASP A 28 -58.94 -6.69 15.07
N ALA A 29 -59.96 -6.22 14.36
CA ALA A 29 -59.76 -5.29 13.27
C ALA A 29 -59.27 -3.95 13.81
N LEU A 30 -57.96 -3.68 13.67
CA LEU A 30 -57.38 -2.36 13.94
C LEU A 30 -58.07 -1.33 13.04
N ASN A 31 -58.75 -0.37 13.66
CA ASN A 31 -59.36 0.77 12.99
C ASN A 31 -58.26 1.74 12.49
N ASP A 32 -58.54 2.49 11.41
CA ASP A 32 -57.59 3.43 10.79
C ASP A 32 -57.00 4.46 11.78
N GLU A 33 -57.71 4.79 12.86
CA GLU A 33 -57.19 5.62 13.96
C GLU A 33 -56.04 4.94 14.74
N SER A 34 -56.11 3.62 14.97
CA SER A 34 -55.00 2.87 15.61
C SER A 34 -53.83 2.64 14.65
N LEU A 35 -54.08 2.54 13.35
CA LEU A 35 -53.02 2.47 12.33
C LEU A 35 -52.37 3.83 12.06
N GLY A 36 -53.06 4.94 12.36
CA GLY A 36 -52.49 6.29 12.36
C GLY A 36 -51.48 6.53 13.49
N GLU A 37 -51.58 5.77 14.59
CA GLU A 37 -50.61 5.78 15.69
C GLU A 37 -49.45 4.78 15.50
N VAL A 38 -49.61 3.76 14.65
CA VAL A 38 -48.49 2.91 14.19
C VAL A 38 -47.73 3.66 13.10
N ALA A 39 -47.09 4.77 13.49
CA ALA A 39 -46.01 5.31 12.70
C ALA A 39 -44.88 4.27 12.68
N GLY A 40 -44.21 4.07 11.54
CA GLY A 40 -42.95 3.30 11.48
C GLY A 40 -41.79 3.95 12.26
N GLN A 41 -42.10 4.75 13.28
CA GLN A 41 -41.27 5.68 14.05
C GLN A 41 -40.35 5.01 15.06
N ASP A 42 -40.64 3.80 15.51
CA ASP A 42 -39.98 3.20 16.68
C ASP A 42 -38.62 2.53 16.38
N GLY A 43 -38.17 2.58 15.12
CA GLY A 43 -36.96 1.86 14.70
C GLY A 43 -37.15 0.34 14.73
N ILE A 44 -36.42 -0.36 13.88
CA ILE A 44 -36.35 -1.82 13.87
C ILE A 44 -34.96 -2.17 14.41
N GLN A 45 -34.92 -2.70 15.63
CA GLN A 45 -33.70 -3.30 16.17
C GLN A 45 -33.64 -4.78 15.77
N LEU A 46 -32.67 -5.14 14.94
CA LEU A 46 -32.35 -6.51 14.57
C LEU A 46 -31.11 -6.94 15.35
N MET A 47 -31.29 -7.87 16.29
CA MET A 47 -30.17 -8.48 17.01
C MET A 47 -29.86 -9.85 16.41
N SER A 48 -28.61 -10.06 16.00
CA SER A 48 -28.14 -11.37 15.51
C SER A 48 -27.38 -12.09 16.62
N VAL A 49 -28.04 -13.05 17.25
CA VAL A 49 -27.43 -13.94 18.24
C VAL A 49 -27.05 -15.25 17.54
N ALA A 50 -25.77 -15.42 17.26
CA ALA A 50 -25.23 -16.64 16.67
C ALA A 50 -23.88 -16.92 17.32
N SER A 51 -23.71 -18.11 17.91
CA SER A 51 -22.44 -18.47 18.55
C SER A 51 -21.29 -18.66 17.55
N GLN A 52 -21.62 -18.89 16.26
CA GLN A 52 -20.66 -19.01 15.18
C GLN A 52 -21.35 -18.80 13.83
N VAL A 53 -20.66 -18.19 12.87
CA VAL A 53 -20.98 -18.26 11.43
C VAL A 53 -19.83 -18.95 10.72
N THR A 54 -20.12 -20.02 9.97
CA THR A 54 -19.13 -20.68 9.12
C THR A 54 -19.59 -20.72 7.68
N ALA A 55 -18.63 -20.60 6.75
CA ALA A 55 -18.87 -20.90 5.34
C ALA A 55 -17.67 -21.64 4.78
N GLU A 56 -17.91 -22.70 3.99
CA GLU A 56 -16.82 -23.43 3.36
C GLU A 56 -16.06 -22.55 2.35
N ARG A 57 -16.78 -21.67 1.65
CA ARG A 57 -16.26 -20.84 0.56
C ARG A 57 -17.04 -19.53 0.43
N ALA A 58 -16.34 -18.41 0.50
CA ALA A 58 -16.76 -17.11 -0.02
C ALA A 58 -15.85 -16.75 -1.21
N TYR A 59 -16.37 -16.13 -2.26
CA TYR A 59 -15.57 -15.87 -3.44
C TYR A 59 -16.07 -14.67 -4.26
N TRP A 60 -15.13 -14.03 -4.95
CA TRP A 60 -15.41 -13.15 -6.08
C TRP A 60 -15.10 -13.91 -7.37
N GLN A 61 -16.03 -13.91 -8.34
CA GLN A 61 -15.88 -14.57 -9.63
C GLN A 61 -15.81 -13.56 -10.78
N GLU A 62 -14.87 -13.76 -11.69
CA GLU A 62 -14.70 -13.01 -12.94
C GLU A 62 -14.30 -13.99 -14.05
N ASP A 63 -15.00 -13.97 -15.18
CA ASP A 63 -14.66 -14.74 -16.40
C ASP A 63 -14.28 -16.21 -16.16
N GLY A 64 -15.03 -16.85 -15.25
CA GLY A 64 -14.81 -18.25 -14.90
C GLY A 64 -13.56 -18.51 -14.06
N ARG A 65 -12.95 -17.49 -13.45
CA ARG A 65 -11.95 -17.53 -12.37
C ARG A 65 -12.57 -17.07 -11.05
N GLU A 66 -12.00 -17.49 -9.93
CA GLU A 66 -12.46 -17.09 -8.60
C GLU A 66 -11.28 -16.68 -7.71
N LEU A 67 -11.41 -15.54 -7.02
CA LEU A 67 -10.68 -15.25 -5.79
C LEU A 67 -11.47 -15.88 -4.64
N GLN A 68 -10.95 -16.96 -4.08
CA GLN A 68 -11.61 -17.75 -3.04
C GLN A 68 -11.03 -17.47 -1.66
N LEU A 69 -11.95 -17.32 -0.70
CA LEU A 69 -11.73 -17.35 0.74
C LEU A 69 -12.38 -18.63 1.27
N ARG A 70 -11.57 -19.61 1.72
CA ARG A 70 -12.08 -20.90 2.20
C ARG A 70 -12.01 -21.01 3.72
N SER A 71 -12.87 -21.87 4.24
CA SER A 71 -12.96 -22.15 5.68
C SER A 71 -13.19 -20.86 6.49
N LEU A 72 -14.16 -20.05 6.05
CA LEU A 72 -14.59 -18.86 6.77
C LEU A 72 -15.18 -19.27 8.12
N SER A 73 -14.71 -18.65 9.19
CA SER A 73 -15.29 -18.73 10.52
C SER A 73 -15.38 -17.35 11.15
N ILE A 74 -16.52 -17.03 11.74
CA ILE A 74 -16.74 -15.85 12.58
C ILE A 74 -17.22 -16.35 13.93
N THR A 75 -16.45 -16.05 14.98
CA THR A 75 -16.78 -16.45 16.36
C THR A 75 -16.65 -15.24 17.29
N PRO A 76 -17.54 -15.09 18.28
CA PRO A 76 -17.31 -14.16 19.38
C PRO A 76 -15.98 -14.47 20.09
N LYS A 77 -15.24 -13.43 20.50
CA LYS A 77 -14.01 -13.60 21.28
C LYS A 77 -14.31 -14.04 22.72
N SER A 78 -15.46 -13.63 23.26
CA SER A 78 -15.95 -14.06 24.57
C SER A 78 -16.88 -15.26 24.45
N VAL A 79 -16.69 -16.27 25.31
CA VAL A 79 -17.56 -17.45 25.38
C VAL A 79 -18.86 -17.21 26.18
N SER A 80 -19.00 -16.04 26.81
CA SER A 80 -20.18 -15.70 27.63
C SER A 80 -21.20 -14.82 26.89
N ASP A 81 -20.80 -14.20 25.77
CA ASP A 81 -21.68 -13.39 24.92
C ASP A 81 -21.61 -13.92 23.48
N PHE A 82 -22.73 -14.50 23.03
CA PHE A 82 -22.85 -15.10 21.70
C PHE A 82 -23.35 -14.10 20.64
N THR A 83 -23.32 -12.81 20.94
CA THR A 83 -23.76 -11.76 20.02
C THR A 83 -22.63 -11.46 19.02
N LEU A 84 -22.87 -11.69 17.73
CA LEU A 84 -21.92 -11.32 16.68
C LEU A 84 -22.10 -9.87 16.23
N ALA A 85 -23.34 -9.40 16.19
CA ALA A 85 -23.66 -8.03 15.86
C ALA A 85 -25.04 -7.64 16.37
N THR A 86 -25.15 -6.39 16.81
CA THR A 86 -26.44 -5.71 17.02
C THR A 86 -26.61 -4.68 15.90
N ILE A 87 -27.73 -4.75 15.18
CA ILE A 87 -28.06 -3.85 14.08
C ILE A 87 -29.31 -3.05 14.46
N GLY A 88 -29.14 -1.76 14.75
CA GLY A 88 -30.24 -0.81 14.84
C GLY A 88 -30.52 -0.20 13.48
N VAL A 89 -31.79 -0.15 13.07
CA VAL A 89 -32.22 0.52 11.84
C VAL A 89 -33.39 1.44 12.14
N ASP A 90 -33.23 2.75 11.95
CA ASP A 90 -34.31 3.73 12.07
C ASP A 90 -34.70 4.22 10.68
N ILE A 91 -35.97 4.10 10.31
CA ILE A 91 -36.48 4.52 8.99
C ILE A 91 -37.62 5.52 9.19
N GLY A 92 -37.56 6.65 8.50
CA GLY A 92 -38.64 7.65 8.52
C GLY A 92 -38.89 8.29 9.89
N SER A 93 -37.85 8.43 10.70
CA SER A 93 -37.92 9.13 11.98
C SER A 93 -38.43 10.56 11.78
N SER A 94 -39.23 11.10 12.70
CA SER A 94 -39.60 12.54 12.72
C SER A 94 -38.75 13.36 13.69
N THR A 95 -37.87 12.70 14.44
CA THR A 95 -37.05 13.32 15.47
C THR A 95 -35.85 13.99 14.81
N ALA A 96 -35.86 15.32 14.81
CA ALA A 96 -34.72 16.09 14.33
C ALA A 96 -33.51 15.78 15.22
N THR A 97 -32.47 15.21 14.62
CA THR A 97 -31.14 15.22 15.25
C THR A 97 -30.46 16.56 14.94
N ALA A 98 -29.33 16.85 15.58
CA ALA A 98 -28.44 17.96 15.17
C ALA A 98 -28.01 17.87 13.69
N SER A 99 -28.28 16.73 13.05
CA SER A 99 -27.89 16.35 11.70
C SER A 99 -29.03 16.40 10.68
N GLY A 100 -30.22 16.81 11.11
CA GLY A 100 -31.47 16.68 10.37
C GLY A 100 -32.26 15.43 10.76
N THR A 101 -33.39 15.24 10.09
CA THR A 101 -34.30 14.13 10.31
C THR A 101 -33.92 12.98 9.35
N PRO A 102 -33.51 11.78 9.83
CA PRO A 102 -33.11 10.69 8.95
C PRO A 102 -34.30 10.09 8.22
N ALA A 103 -34.17 9.92 6.90
CA ALA A 103 -34.99 8.94 6.19
C ALA A 103 -34.52 7.51 6.52
N VAL A 104 -33.21 7.32 6.68
CA VAL A 104 -32.59 6.06 7.09
C VAL A 104 -31.40 6.35 8.00
N SER A 105 -31.32 5.62 9.10
CA SER A 105 -30.16 5.52 9.99
C SER A 105 -29.89 4.04 10.27
N ILE A 106 -28.66 3.59 10.11
CA ILE A 106 -28.21 2.26 10.51
C ILE A 106 -27.07 2.43 11.49
N ASN A 107 -27.10 1.66 12.58
CA ASN A 107 -25.99 1.51 13.50
C ASN A 107 -25.73 0.03 13.72
N VAL A 108 -24.55 -0.43 13.34
CA VAL A 108 -24.06 -1.79 13.58
C VAL A 108 -23.01 -1.72 14.66
N VAL A 109 -23.24 -2.43 15.76
CA VAL A 109 -22.25 -2.67 16.81
C VAL A 109 -21.82 -4.13 16.74
N VAL A 110 -20.52 -4.35 16.56
CA VAL A 110 -19.88 -5.67 16.49
C VAL A 110 -19.04 -5.82 17.76
N PRO A 111 -19.43 -6.70 18.71
CA PRO A 111 -18.57 -7.04 19.85
C PRO A 111 -17.22 -7.62 19.40
N PRO A 112 -16.25 -7.81 20.32
CA PRO A 112 -15.00 -8.50 20.01
C PRO A 112 -15.25 -9.86 19.32
N ILE A 113 -14.73 -10.03 18.10
CA ILE A 113 -14.86 -11.23 17.29
C ILE A 113 -13.51 -11.68 16.73
N THR A 114 -13.47 -12.95 16.35
CA THR A 114 -12.44 -13.52 15.47
C THR A 114 -13.11 -13.87 14.14
N LEU A 115 -12.70 -13.19 13.08
CA LEU A 115 -13.00 -13.54 11.69
C LEU A 115 -11.76 -14.21 11.10
N SER A 116 -11.86 -15.42 10.56
CA SER A 116 -10.72 -16.12 9.97
C SER A 116 -11.07 -16.86 8.68
N PHE A 117 -10.07 -16.99 7.82
CA PHE A 117 -10.09 -17.71 6.56
C PHE A 117 -8.88 -18.63 6.51
N GLY A 118 -9.12 -19.94 6.36
CA GLY A 118 -8.06 -20.95 6.34
C GLY A 118 -7.24 -20.95 5.04
N GLN A 119 -7.78 -20.43 3.94
CA GLN A 119 -7.04 -20.33 2.67
C GLN A 119 -7.52 -19.12 1.85
N LEU A 120 -6.56 -18.40 1.27
CA LEU A 120 -6.75 -17.34 0.28
C LEU A 120 -6.08 -17.75 -1.04
N CYS A 121 -6.83 -17.83 -2.14
CA CYS A 121 -6.24 -18.24 -3.42
C CYS A 121 -7.03 -17.75 -4.63
N VAL A 122 -6.37 -17.71 -5.80
CA VAL A 122 -7.01 -17.51 -7.09
C VAL A 122 -7.05 -18.83 -7.85
N THR A 123 -8.22 -19.24 -8.33
CA THR A 123 -8.43 -20.55 -8.94
C THR A 123 -9.36 -20.46 -10.15
N ALA A 124 -9.51 -21.59 -10.84
CA ALA A 124 -10.63 -21.77 -11.75
C ALA A 124 -11.97 -21.76 -11.01
N ALA A 125 -13.02 -21.24 -11.65
CA ALA A 125 -14.35 -21.23 -11.06
C ALA A 125 -14.80 -22.63 -10.65
N ASN A 126 -15.40 -22.72 -9.47
CA ASN A 126 -15.80 -23.97 -8.82
C ASN A 126 -14.65 -24.95 -8.49
N ALA A 127 -13.38 -24.54 -8.54
CA ALA A 127 -12.30 -25.40 -8.07
C ALA A 127 -12.53 -25.78 -6.60
N ALA A 128 -12.40 -27.08 -6.30
CA ALA A 128 -12.70 -27.63 -4.98
C ALA A 128 -11.70 -27.16 -3.91
N ASN A 129 -10.44 -26.89 -4.28
CA ASN A 129 -9.36 -26.50 -3.36
C ASN A 129 -8.41 -25.49 -4.05
N CYS A 130 -7.61 -24.77 -3.26
CA CYS A 130 -6.50 -23.92 -3.70
C CYS A 130 -5.30 -24.72 -4.29
N GLY A 131 -5.57 -25.68 -5.19
CA GLY A 131 -4.60 -26.72 -5.56
C GLY A 131 -4.60 -27.87 -4.53
N VAL A 132 -4.35 -29.09 -5.01
CA VAL A 132 -4.65 -30.37 -4.33
C VAL A 132 -4.01 -30.53 -2.95
N ASN A 133 -4.85 -30.88 -1.96
CA ASN A 133 -4.43 -31.50 -0.70
C ASN A 133 -3.47 -32.67 -0.99
N GLY A 134 -2.23 -32.60 -0.48
CA GLY A 134 -1.22 -33.67 -0.62
C GLY A 134 -0.05 -33.35 -1.55
N ALA A 135 -0.03 -32.21 -2.25
CA ALA A 135 1.20 -31.67 -2.83
C ALA A 135 2.03 -30.97 -1.74
N SER A 136 3.36 -31.00 -1.87
CA SER A 136 4.28 -30.38 -0.89
C SER A 136 4.08 -28.87 -0.70
N ASN A 137 3.44 -28.17 -1.65
CA ASN A 137 3.06 -26.74 -1.52
C ASN A 137 1.61 -26.48 -2.00
N PRO A 138 0.67 -26.12 -1.10
CA PRO A 138 -0.65 -25.63 -1.50
C PRO A 138 -0.52 -24.27 -2.22
N LYS A 139 -1.31 -24.03 -3.29
CA LYS A 139 -1.32 -22.78 -4.06
C LYS A 139 -2.15 -21.70 -3.37
N THR A 140 -1.82 -21.42 -2.11
CA THR A 140 -2.48 -20.43 -1.25
C THR A 140 -1.54 -19.26 -0.97
N MET A 141 -2.10 -18.06 -0.88
CA MET A 141 -1.39 -16.86 -0.41
C MET A 141 -1.16 -16.88 1.11
N GLY A 142 -1.88 -17.75 1.82
CA GLY A 142 -1.81 -17.92 3.27
C GLY A 142 -3.18 -18.08 3.91
N GLU A 143 -3.22 -17.94 5.22
CA GLU A 143 -4.44 -17.77 6.02
C GLU A 143 -4.60 -16.30 6.37
N LEU A 144 -5.83 -15.81 6.45
CA LEU A 144 -6.14 -14.42 6.83
C LEU A 144 -7.04 -14.42 8.06
N ALA A 145 -6.79 -13.55 9.03
CA ALA A 145 -7.72 -13.35 10.14
C ALA A 145 -7.77 -11.90 10.60
N LEU A 146 -8.95 -11.45 11.02
CA LEU A 146 -9.17 -10.18 11.71
C LEU A 146 -9.70 -10.49 13.11
N LEU A 147 -8.98 -10.03 14.13
CA LEU A 147 -9.41 -10.11 15.52
C LEU A 147 -9.72 -8.69 15.99
N THR A 148 -10.91 -8.47 16.58
CA THR A 148 -11.24 -7.21 17.23
C THR A 148 -11.18 -7.40 18.74
N ASN A 149 -10.47 -6.53 19.44
CA ASN A 149 -10.30 -6.61 20.90
C ASN A 149 -11.31 -5.74 21.65
N GLN A 150 -11.92 -4.77 20.96
CA GLN A 150 -12.96 -3.88 21.46
C GLN A 150 -14.20 -3.91 20.56
N ASN A 151 -15.30 -3.37 21.05
CA ASN A 151 -16.50 -3.16 20.23
C ASN A 151 -16.16 -2.28 19.03
N SER A 152 -16.49 -2.76 17.83
CA SER A 152 -16.43 -1.99 16.60
C SER A 152 -17.81 -1.44 16.24
N THR A 153 -17.87 -0.26 15.64
CA THR A 153 -19.13 0.35 15.19
C THR A 153 -19.06 0.80 13.74
N ILE A 154 -20.14 0.56 13.01
CA ILE A 154 -20.35 1.07 11.65
C ILE A 154 -21.71 1.74 11.64
N SER A 155 -21.77 3.01 11.27
CA SER A 155 -23.05 3.72 11.14
C SER A 155 -23.20 4.40 9.79
N PHE A 156 -24.43 4.41 9.29
CA PHE A 156 -24.85 5.08 8.07
C PHE A 156 -26.05 5.96 8.38
N PHE A 157 -26.08 7.18 7.85
CA PHE A 157 -27.19 8.11 7.99
C PHE A 157 -27.45 8.78 6.64
N ASN A 158 -28.71 8.91 6.23
CA ASN A 158 -29.10 9.74 5.08
C ASN A 158 -30.52 10.31 5.25
N THR A 159 -30.72 11.53 4.76
CA THR A 159 -32.01 12.25 4.77
C THR A 159 -32.93 11.91 3.60
N ASN A 160 -32.41 11.31 2.50
CA ASN A 160 -33.23 11.01 1.30
C ASN A 160 -33.40 9.50 1.05
N GLY A 161 -32.82 8.64 1.91
CA GLY A 161 -32.93 7.19 1.81
C GLY A 161 -31.60 6.49 1.50
N PHE A 162 -31.68 5.20 1.18
CA PHE A 162 -30.50 4.38 0.89
C PHE A 162 -29.85 4.76 -0.43
N PHE A 163 -28.53 4.96 -0.41
CA PHE A 163 -27.70 5.12 -1.61
C PHE A 163 -28.17 6.21 -2.58
N ASP A 164 -28.86 7.24 -2.07
CA ASP A 164 -29.34 8.37 -2.85
C ASP A 164 -28.23 9.43 -3.03
N SER A 165 -27.83 9.64 -4.28
CA SER A 165 -26.80 10.60 -4.71
C SER A 165 -27.26 12.07 -4.69
N THR A 166 -28.56 12.34 -4.54
CA THR A 166 -29.12 13.69 -4.49
C THR A 166 -28.90 14.36 -3.13
N SER A 167 -28.78 13.57 -2.06
CA SER A 167 -28.52 14.07 -0.71
C SER A 167 -27.03 14.32 -0.48
N SER A 168 -26.67 15.55 -0.11
CA SER A 168 -25.32 15.90 0.35
C SER A 168 -25.08 15.62 1.84
N ASN A 169 -26.05 15.02 2.54
CA ASN A 169 -26.05 14.85 3.99
C ASN A 169 -25.86 13.39 4.42
N ALA A 170 -25.44 12.51 3.50
CA ALA A 170 -25.11 11.14 3.85
C ALA A 170 -23.88 11.14 4.77
N ARG A 171 -23.88 10.27 5.79
CA ARG A 171 -22.75 10.11 6.69
C ARG A 171 -22.46 8.66 6.94
N ILE A 172 -21.18 8.32 6.89
CA ILE A 172 -20.68 7.00 7.27
C ILE A 172 -19.68 7.21 8.39
N ARG A 173 -19.81 6.47 9.48
CA ARG A 173 -18.75 6.39 10.50
C ARG A 173 -18.32 4.95 10.65
N VAL A 174 -17.02 4.75 10.71
CA VAL A 174 -16.40 3.46 11.04
C VAL A 174 -15.48 3.70 12.21
N ASN A 175 -15.73 2.98 13.29
CA ASN A 175 -14.90 2.95 14.48
C ASN A 175 -14.47 1.50 14.74
N ILE A 176 -13.18 1.23 14.59
CA ILE A 176 -12.50 0.01 14.99
C ILE A 176 -11.36 0.49 15.88
N ASN A 177 -11.33 0.06 17.14
CA ASN A 177 -10.24 0.34 18.05
C ASN A 177 -9.62 -0.98 18.44
N ASP A 178 -8.29 -1.06 18.39
CA ASP A 178 -7.53 -2.22 18.86
C ASP A 178 -8.01 -3.51 18.16
N ALA A 179 -7.67 -3.60 16.87
CA ALA A 179 -7.84 -4.81 16.08
C ALA A 179 -6.50 -5.31 15.55
N GLU A 180 -6.48 -6.57 15.13
CA GLU A 180 -5.29 -7.24 14.63
C GLU A 180 -5.63 -7.96 13.33
N LEU A 181 -4.94 -7.63 12.24
CA LEU A 181 -5.05 -8.34 10.97
C LEU A 181 -3.84 -9.25 10.79
N TYR A 182 -4.06 -10.53 10.56
CA TYR A 182 -3.03 -11.54 10.46
C TYR A 182 -2.95 -12.11 9.05
N LEU A 183 -1.74 -12.21 8.51
CA LEU A 183 -1.40 -13.09 7.40
C LEU A 183 -0.51 -14.22 7.93
N ALA A 184 -1.01 -15.45 7.92
CA ALA A 184 -0.21 -16.61 8.30
C ALA A 184 0.28 -17.36 7.07
N GLN A 185 1.55 -17.74 7.10
CA GLN A 185 2.17 -18.56 6.07
C GLN A 185 2.91 -19.72 6.72
N THR A 186 2.76 -20.91 6.14
CA THR A 186 3.42 -22.13 6.61
C THR A 186 4.39 -22.61 5.57
N PHE A 187 5.64 -22.83 5.98
CA PHE A 187 6.71 -23.34 5.14
C PHE A 187 7.54 -24.36 5.91
N ASN A 188 7.81 -25.52 5.31
CA ASN A 188 8.52 -26.65 5.94
C ASN A 188 8.00 -27.02 7.35
N GLY A 189 6.67 -26.98 7.54
CA GLY A 189 6.02 -27.31 8.82
C GLY A 189 6.16 -26.22 9.89
N ARG A 190 6.77 -25.08 9.59
CA ARG A 190 6.88 -23.92 10.47
C ARG A 190 5.93 -22.83 9.98
N ARG A 191 5.06 -22.35 10.88
CA ARG A 191 4.06 -21.32 10.58
C ARG A 191 4.46 -20.01 11.24
N SER A 192 4.43 -18.93 10.47
CA SER A 192 4.79 -17.59 10.91
C SER A 192 3.70 -16.59 10.52
N LEU A 193 3.62 -15.49 11.27
CA LEU A 193 2.59 -14.47 11.18
C LEU A 193 3.22 -13.13 10.83
N ALA A 194 2.74 -12.50 9.76
CA ALA A 194 2.78 -11.06 9.62
C ALA A 194 1.49 -10.48 10.20
N ILE A 195 1.59 -9.40 10.96
CA ILE A 195 0.51 -8.84 11.75
C ILE A 195 0.44 -7.34 11.49
N LEU A 196 -0.75 -6.83 11.14
CA LEU A 196 -1.08 -5.43 11.37
C LEU A 196 -1.71 -5.36 12.76
N ASP A 197 -0.89 -5.07 13.76
CA ASP A 197 -1.27 -4.96 15.16
C ASP A 197 -1.77 -3.54 15.44
N ASN A 198 -2.50 -3.36 16.55
CA ASN A 198 -3.05 -2.06 16.95
C ASN A 198 -3.76 -1.32 15.80
N LEU A 199 -4.53 -2.05 14.98
CA LEU A 199 -5.30 -1.50 13.88
C LEU A 199 -6.43 -0.64 14.44
N ILE A 200 -6.37 0.65 14.11
CA ILE A 200 -7.35 1.65 14.50
C ILE A 200 -7.92 2.26 13.22
N ILE A 201 -9.24 2.34 13.15
CA ILE A 201 -9.98 3.10 12.16
C ILE A 201 -11.00 3.93 12.91
N ASN A 202 -10.78 5.23 13.03
CA ASN A 202 -11.74 6.20 13.55
C ASN A 202 -12.03 7.23 12.47
N SER A 203 -12.97 6.89 11.59
CA SER A 203 -13.28 7.67 10.39
C SER A 203 -14.72 8.16 10.37
N ARG A 204 -14.90 9.34 9.78
CA ARG A 204 -16.21 9.88 9.43
C ARG A 204 -16.16 10.41 8.01
N PHE A 205 -17.06 9.93 7.17
CA PHE A 205 -17.33 10.50 5.87
C PHE A 205 -18.64 11.28 5.93
N ASP A 206 -18.65 12.51 5.42
CA ASP A 206 -19.83 13.36 5.27
C ASP A 206 -19.96 13.78 3.79
N GLY A 207 -21.09 13.50 3.15
CA GLY A 207 -21.31 13.89 1.76
C GLY A 207 -22.41 13.10 1.04
N LYS A 208 -22.13 12.68 -0.19
CA LYS A 208 -23.00 11.88 -1.05
C LYS A 208 -22.48 10.45 -1.08
N PHE A 209 -23.37 9.48 -0.97
CA PHE A 209 -23.04 8.07 -1.18
C PHE A 209 -24.09 7.45 -2.10
N ALA A 210 -23.63 6.86 -3.19
CA ALA A 210 -24.47 6.38 -4.27
C ALA A 210 -24.03 5.01 -4.77
N ILE A 211 -25.00 4.23 -5.25
CA ILE A 211 -24.75 3.03 -6.04
C ILE A 211 -25.59 3.13 -7.32
N ASP A 212 -24.94 3.24 -8.47
CA ASP A 212 -25.63 3.27 -9.76
C ASP A 212 -24.91 2.44 -10.84
N ALA A 213 -25.61 2.18 -11.94
CA ALA A 213 -25.13 1.26 -12.99
C ALA A 213 -23.97 1.82 -13.83
N THR A 214 -23.74 3.14 -13.83
CA THR A 214 -22.70 3.84 -14.60
C THR A 214 -21.48 4.14 -13.75
N GLU A 215 -21.68 4.67 -12.55
CA GLU A 215 -20.60 5.08 -11.65
C GLU A 215 -20.20 3.98 -10.66
N GLY A 216 -21.00 2.91 -10.53
CA GLY A 216 -20.79 1.85 -9.56
C GLY A 216 -21.07 2.35 -8.15
N ILE A 217 -20.20 2.02 -7.19
CA ILE A 217 -20.22 2.62 -5.85
C ILE A 217 -19.45 3.93 -5.92
N ARG A 218 -20.06 5.02 -5.45
CA ARG A 218 -19.41 6.33 -5.38
C ARG A 218 -19.67 7.02 -4.04
N ALA A 219 -18.62 7.53 -3.43
CA ALA A 219 -18.67 8.36 -2.23
C ALA A 219 -17.98 9.69 -2.52
N GLN A 220 -18.71 10.80 -2.41
CA GLN A 220 -18.19 12.15 -2.63
C GLN A 220 -18.45 13.09 -1.47
N GLY A 221 -17.43 13.72 -0.90
CA GLY A 221 -17.62 14.64 0.22
C GLY A 221 -16.34 14.91 0.99
N THR A 222 -16.42 14.85 2.31
CA THR A 222 -15.27 15.05 3.21
C THR A 222 -15.03 13.78 4.00
N LEU A 223 -13.79 13.29 3.99
CA LEU A 223 -13.34 12.20 4.84
C LEU A 223 -12.51 12.78 6.00
N SER A 224 -12.93 12.54 7.23
CA SER A 224 -12.20 12.89 8.44
C SER A 224 -11.66 11.63 9.11
N LEU A 225 -10.34 11.55 9.26
CA LEU A 225 -9.61 10.57 10.07
C LEU A 225 -9.35 11.20 11.45
N ILE A 226 -10.18 10.84 12.43
CA ILE A 226 -10.31 11.56 13.69
C ILE A 226 -9.29 11.02 14.71
N ARG A 227 -8.31 11.85 15.05
CA ARG A 227 -7.36 11.54 16.13
C ARG A 227 -8.07 11.47 17.49
N SER A 228 -7.71 10.50 18.33
CA SER A 228 -8.24 10.34 19.68
C SER A 228 -7.11 10.06 20.67
N GLY A 229 -6.77 11.05 21.49
CA GLY A 229 -5.59 10.97 22.36
C GLY A 229 -4.31 10.84 21.53
N LEU A 230 -3.50 9.83 21.86
CA LEU A 230 -2.25 9.52 21.14
C LEU A 230 -2.50 8.81 19.80
N ASN A 231 -3.67 8.18 19.61
CA ASN A 231 -3.96 7.36 18.45
C ASN A 231 -4.41 8.18 17.24
N ASN A 232 -3.83 7.87 16.08
CA ASN A 232 -4.25 8.44 14.80
C ASN A 232 -5.64 7.93 14.38
N GLY A 233 -6.29 8.65 13.46
CA GLY A 233 -7.62 8.29 12.95
C GLY A 233 -7.59 7.06 12.04
N PHE A 234 -6.44 6.75 11.46
CA PHE A 234 -6.12 5.47 10.87
C PHE A 234 -4.72 5.09 11.34
N GLN A 235 -4.54 3.92 11.94
CA GLN A 235 -3.24 3.51 12.47
C GLN A 235 -3.09 2.00 12.42
N PHE A 236 -1.87 1.51 12.25
CA PHE A 236 -1.51 0.12 12.50
C PHE A 236 0.00 0.00 12.72
N ASP A 237 0.39 -1.09 13.38
CA ASP A 237 1.77 -1.49 13.60
C ASP A 237 2.06 -2.72 12.74
N ILE A 238 3.10 -2.67 11.92
CA ILE A 238 3.62 -3.85 11.25
C ILE A 238 4.41 -4.63 12.28
N SER A 239 3.96 -5.84 12.58
CA SER A 239 4.53 -6.74 13.56
C SER A 239 4.74 -8.13 12.96
N HIS A 240 5.64 -8.88 13.58
CA HIS A 240 6.01 -10.21 13.13
C HIS A 240 6.04 -11.21 14.28
N ASN A 241 5.60 -12.45 14.04
CA ASN A 241 5.68 -13.56 15.01
C ASN A 241 6.01 -14.90 14.32
N GLU A 242 7.14 -15.53 14.66
CA GLU A 242 7.55 -16.81 14.05
C GLU A 242 7.25 -18.02 14.94
N GLY A 243 7.12 -19.18 14.30
CA GLY A 243 7.09 -20.46 15.01
C GLY A 243 5.77 -20.71 15.78
N ILE A 244 4.66 -20.19 15.26
CA ILE A 244 3.33 -20.30 15.88
C ILE A 244 2.65 -21.60 15.43
N PRO A 245 2.42 -22.59 16.32
CA PRO A 245 1.89 -23.89 15.91
C PRO A 245 0.46 -23.83 15.36
N THR A 246 -0.42 -23.03 15.98
CA THR A 246 -1.83 -22.88 15.59
C THR A 246 -2.37 -21.51 16.03
N GLY A 247 -3.48 -21.09 15.43
CA GLY A 247 -4.23 -19.90 15.84
C GLY A 247 -3.61 -18.58 15.37
N PHE A 248 -4.19 -17.48 15.84
CA PHE A 248 -3.77 -16.11 15.56
C PHE A 248 -3.51 -15.41 16.89
N THR A 249 -2.29 -14.94 17.09
CA THR A 249 -1.84 -14.34 18.36
C THR A 249 -0.70 -13.35 18.13
N ASN A 250 -0.76 -12.22 18.82
CA ASN A 250 0.32 -11.24 18.90
C ASN A 250 1.23 -11.47 20.12
N VAL A 251 0.95 -12.49 20.94
CA VAL A 251 1.81 -12.84 22.09
C VAL A 251 3.21 -13.21 21.60
N GLY A 252 4.22 -12.48 22.08
CA GLY A 252 5.62 -12.66 21.67
C GLY A 252 5.96 -12.05 20.30
N SER A 253 5.00 -11.39 19.64
CA SER A 253 5.29 -10.65 18.42
C SER A 253 6.20 -9.45 18.68
N LYS A 254 6.92 -9.03 17.64
CA LYS A 254 7.78 -7.86 17.68
C LYS A 254 7.34 -6.85 16.64
N GLY A 255 7.15 -5.61 17.07
CA GLY A 255 6.87 -4.48 16.20
C GLY A 255 8.06 -4.11 15.32
N MET A 256 7.79 -3.62 14.12
CA MET A 256 8.77 -3.16 13.15
C MET A 256 8.57 -1.68 12.79
N LEU A 257 7.34 -1.27 12.47
CA LEU A 257 7.01 0.08 12.04
C LEU A 257 5.54 0.39 12.34
N ARG A 258 5.26 1.55 12.94
CA ARG A 258 3.92 2.10 13.08
C ARG A 258 3.66 3.11 11.98
N VAL A 259 2.49 3.02 11.37
CA VAL A 259 1.98 3.97 10.38
C VAL A 259 0.70 4.60 10.90
N GLY A 260 0.62 5.92 10.90
CA GLY A 260 -0.54 6.68 11.35
C GLY A 260 -0.95 7.76 10.37
N ILE A 261 -2.25 7.95 10.16
CA ILE A 261 -2.82 9.02 9.34
C ILE A 261 -3.96 9.69 10.12
N SER A 262 -3.98 11.00 10.17
CA SER A 262 -5.07 11.77 10.77
C SER A 262 -5.34 13.06 10.01
N GLY A 263 -6.50 13.67 10.28
CA GLY A 263 -6.92 14.92 9.67
C GLY A 263 -8.01 14.76 8.63
N THR A 264 -8.16 15.76 7.76
CA THR A 264 -9.31 15.85 6.85
C THR A 264 -8.87 15.84 5.39
N ILE A 265 -9.60 15.09 4.57
CA ILE A 265 -9.50 15.08 3.12
C ILE A 265 -10.82 15.67 2.58
N ASN A 266 -10.74 16.88 2.05
CA ASN A 266 -11.87 17.58 1.45
C ASN A 266 -12.06 17.15 0.00
N ASN A 267 -13.27 17.32 -0.55
CA ASN A 267 -13.60 16.90 -1.92
C ASN A 267 -13.13 15.46 -2.23
N PHE A 268 -13.17 14.60 -1.21
CA PHE A 268 -12.88 13.18 -1.33
C PHE A 268 -13.86 12.56 -2.32
N ASP A 269 -13.36 11.92 -3.37
CA ASP A 269 -14.15 11.20 -4.37
C ASP A 269 -13.56 9.79 -4.49
N PHE A 270 -14.29 8.81 -3.97
CA PHE A 270 -14.03 7.39 -4.13
C PHE A 270 -15.03 6.82 -5.12
N ARG A 271 -14.56 6.04 -6.10
CA ARG A 271 -15.41 5.28 -7.02
C ARG A 271 -14.91 3.87 -7.17
N MET A 272 -15.83 2.92 -7.25
CA MET A 272 -15.56 1.53 -7.57
C MET A 272 -16.61 1.03 -8.55
N ARG A 273 -16.20 0.59 -9.73
CA ARG A 273 -17.12 0.09 -10.77
C ARG A 273 -16.52 -1.08 -11.53
N PRO A 274 -17.36 -1.94 -12.13
CA PRO A 274 -16.88 -2.92 -13.10
C PRO A 274 -16.23 -2.21 -14.28
N ASP A 275 -14.98 -2.53 -14.58
CA ASP A 275 -14.23 -2.00 -15.72
C ASP A 275 -13.02 -2.91 -15.98
N ASN A 276 -12.90 -3.39 -17.21
CA ASN A 276 -11.77 -4.20 -17.66
C ASN A 276 -11.18 -3.65 -18.98
N SER A 277 -11.18 -2.32 -19.13
CA SER A 277 -10.62 -1.67 -20.31
C SER A 277 -9.13 -2.00 -20.53
N LEU A 278 -8.38 -2.36 -19.48
CA LEU A 278 -6.98 -2.76 -19.59
C LEU A 278 -6.74 -4.13 -20.25
N MET A 279 -7.63 -5.12 -20.05
CA MET A 279 -7.42 -6.48 -20.60
C MET A 279 -8.23 -6.77 -21.87
N GLY A 280 -8.93 -5.78 -22.42
CA GLY A 280 -9.59 -5.86 -23.74
C GLY A 280 -10.92 -6.63 -23.78
N SER A 281 -11.18 -7.57 -22.86
CA SER A 281 -12.51 -8.15 -22.62
C SER A 281 -12.55 -8.94 -21.30
N GLY A 282 -13.47 -8.58 -20.39
CA GLY A 282 -13.70 -9.30 -19.14
C GLY A 282 -14.47 -8.49 -18.07
N SER A 283 -14.63 -9.04 -16.85
CA SER A 283 -15.43 -8.46 -15.76
C SER A 283 -14.58 -8.02 -14.54
N GLY A 284 -13.66 -7.08 -14.76
CA GLY A 284 -12.73 -6.56 -13.75
C GLY A 284 -13.33 -5.48 -12.85
N ILE A 285 -12.57 -5.05 -11.85
CA ILE A 285 -12.95 -3.95 -10.95
C ILE A 285 -11.98 -2.79 -11.15
N LYS A 286 -12.50 -1.59 -11.35
CA LYS A 286 -11.73 -0.36 -11.28
C LYS A 286 -12.10 0.46 -10.05
N ILE A 287 -11.07 0.94 -9.36
CA ILE A 287 -11.15 1.81 -8.19
C ILE A 287 -10.42 3.12 -8.52
N SER A 288 -11.03 4.26 -8.20
CA SER A 288 -10.39 5.57 -8.33
C SER A 288 -10.64 6.38 -7.07
N THR A 289 -9.59 6.98 -6.53
CA THR A 289 -9.67 7.81 -5.31
C THR A 289 -8.92 9.11 -5.51
N SER A 290 -9.56 10.22 -5.13
CA SER A 290 -8.95 11.54 -5.13
C SER A 290 -9.47 12.40 -3.99
N GLY A 291 -8.78 13.49 -3.70
CA GLY A 291 -9.21 14.45 -2.69
C GLY A 291 -8.21 15.57 -2.48
N ILE A 292 -8.54 16.49 -1.59
CA ILE A 292 -7.72 17.64 -1.22
C ILE A 292 -7.30 17.48 0.24
N LEU A 293 -6.00 17.33 0.50
CA LEU A 293 -5.47 17.24 1.85
C LEU A 293 -5.62 18.60 2.54
N SER A 294 -6.30 18.64 3.68
CA SER A 294 -6.45 19.87 4.45
C SER A 294 -5.10 20.32 5.01
N SER A 295 -4.60 21.46 4.54
CA SER A 295 -3.29 22.00 4.94
C SER A 295 -3.17 22.28 6.44
N GLY A 296 -4.29 22.45 7.16
CA GLY A 296 -4.28 22.78 8.59
C GLY A 296 -4.30 21.59 9.54
N ASN A 297 -4.68 20.38 9.09
CA ASN A 297 -4.87 19.27 10.02
C ASN A 297 -4.54 17.87 9.48
N PHE A 298 -4.24 17.71 8.19
CA PHE A 298 -3.81 16.42 7.66
C PHE A 298 -2.36 16.12 8.08
N ALA A 299 -2.14 14.93 8.62
CA ALA A 299 -0.83 14.45 9.05
C ALA A 299 -0.64 12.97 8.71
N LEU A 300 0.57 12.63 8.29
CA LEU A 300 1.09 11.27 8.17
C LEU A 300 2.19 11.10 9.22
N GLU A 301 2.21 9.96 9.89
CA GLU A 301 3.17 9.65 10.95
C GLU A 301 3.77 8.27 10.69
N LEU A 302 5.09 8.19 10.86
CA LEU A 302 5.86 6.96 10.88
C LEU A 302 6.61 6.92 12.19
N SER A 303 6.52 5.84 12.95
CA SER A 303 7.25 5.71 14.20
C SER A 303 7.72 4.28 14.42
N GLU A 304 8.61 4.09 15.38
CA GLU A 304 8.90 2.75 15.89
C GLU A 304 7.59 2.10 16.39
N ALA A 305 7.46 0.80 16.13
CA ALA A 305 6.30 0.04 16.58
C ALA A 305 6.54 -0.44 18.02
N GLY A 306 5.73 0.05 18.94
CA GLY A 306 5.75 -0.35 20.35
C GLY A 306 4.83 0.50 21.20
N ASN A 307 4.40 -0.06 22.33
CA ASN A 307 3.77 0.67 23.45
C ASN A 307 4.74 0.75 24.64
N GLY A 308 6.04 0.57 24.40
CA GLY A 308 7.09 0.67 25.42
C GLY A 308 7.63 2.10 25.49
N THR A 309 8.04 2.52 26.68
CA THR A 309 8.58 3.86 26.94
C THR A 309 9.75 4.19 26.00
N GLY A 310 9.69 5.34 25.33
CA GLY A 310 10.79 5.86 24.51
C GLY A 310 10.80 5.36 23.05
N ALA A 311 9.63 5.14 22.46
CA ALA A 311 9.50 5.01 21.01
C ALA A 311 9.40 6.41 20.36
N ASP A 312 10.14 6.60 19.28
CA ASP A 312 10.20 7.88 18.57
C ASP A 312 9.62 7.77 17.15
N GLY A 313 9.26 8.92 16.59
CA GLY A 313 8.66 8.98 15.27
C GLY A 313 8.86 10.30 14.54
N ILE A 314 8.40 10.30 13.30
CA ILE A 314 8.44 11.42 12.36
C ILE A 314 7.02 11.72 11.90
N ARG A 315 6.62 12.98 12.01
CA ARG A 315 5.33 13.51 11.57
C ARG A 315 5.54 14.40 10.34
N PHE A 316 4.75 14.14 9.31
CA PHE A 316 4.64 14.93 8.09
C PHE A 316 3.32 15.69 8.11
N SER A 317 3.37 17.01 8.21
CA SER A 317 2.20 17.87 8.37
C SER A 317 2.29 19.13 7.51
N GLN A 318 1.19 19.90 7.49
CA GLN A 318 1.07 21.11 6.66
C GLN A 318 1.39 20.83 5.20
N TRP A 319 0.66 19.87 4.62
CA TRP A 319 0.83 19.48 3.24
C TRP A 319 0.47 20.62 2.29
N VAL A 320 1.29 20.80 1.25
CA VAL A 320 1.17 21.86 0.24
C VAL A 320 1.32 21.30 -1.17
N ASP A 321 0.77 21.98 -2.16
CA ASP A 321 1.02 21.66 -3.56
C ASP A 321 2.47 21.98 -3.93
N PHE A 322 3.08 21.11 -4.73
CA PHE A 322 4.44 21.31 -5.22
C PHE A 322 4.58 22.63 -6.00
N SER A 323 3.58 22.99 -6.81
CA SER A 323 3.56 24.21 -7.62
C SER A 323 3.47 25.51 -6.82
N ASN A 324 3.06 25.43 -5.54
CA ASN A 324 2.88 26.57 -4.63
C ASN A 324 3.75 26.43 -3.36
N GLY A 325 4.76 25.57 -3.39
CA GLY A 325 5.49 25.13 -2.21
C GLY A 325 6.16 26.26 -1.39
N ALA A 326 6.71 27.26 -2.09
CA ALA A 326 7.35 28.44 -1.49
C ALA A 326 6.40 29.64 -1.32
N ALA A 327 5.10 29.50 -1.64
CA ALA A 327 4.14 30.59 -1.48
C ALA A 327 3.99 31.02 -0.01
N ILE A 328 3.78 32.34 0.21
CA ILE A 328 3.51 32.91 1.54
C ILE A 328 2.21 32.33 2.11
N SER A 329 1.19 32.14 1.26
CA SER A 329 -0.08 31.49 1.61
C SER A 329 -0.21 30.19 0.82
N PRO A 330 0.24 29.06 1.38
CA PRO A 330 0.25 27.80 0.66
C PRO A 330 -1.17 27.24 0.45
N SER A 331 -1.37 26.53 -0.66
CA SER A 331 -2.62 25.85 -0.99
C SER A 331 -2.75 24.48 -0.29
N SER A 332 -3.98 23.97 -0.21
CA SER A 332 -4.26 22.59 0.18
C SER A 332 -4.09 21.67 -1.04
N PRO A 333 -3.26 20.63 -0.98
CA PRO A 333 -2.90 19.90 -2.18
C PRO A 333 -3.96 18.91 -2.64
N TYR A 334 -4.14 18.85 -3.96
CA TYR A 334 -4.92 17.79 -4.60
C TYR A 334 -4.07 16.53 -4.74
N ILE A 335 -4.65 15.40 -4.35
CA ILE A 335 -4.06 14.07 -4.52
C ILE A 335 -4.99 13.21 -5.37
N SER A 336 -4.41 12.43 -6.29
CA SER A 336 -5.12 11.39 -7.02
C SER A 336 -4.27 10.12 -7.02
N LEU A 337 -4.91 9.00 -6.65
CA LEU A 337 -4.28 7.69 -6.72
C LEU A 337 -4.38 7.07 -8.13
N GLY A 338 -4.83 7.84 -9.13
CA GLY A 338 -5.08 7.35 -10.47
C GLY A 338 -6.25 6.35 -10.52
N ASP A 339 -6.24 5.54 -11.59
CA ASP A 339 -7.14 4.40 -11.74
C ASP A 339 -6.41 3.11 -11.32
N MET A 340 -6.95 2.39 -10.35
CA MET A 340 -6.51 1.06 -9.96
C MET A 340 -7.44 0.01 -10.55
N TYR A 341 -6.88 -0.99 -11.23
CA TYR A 341 -7.63 -2.09 -11.84
C TYR A 341 -7.27 -3.40 -11.15
N LEU A 342 -8.29 -4.19 -10.82
CA LEU A 342 -8.18 -5.51 -10.23
C LEU A 342 -8.85 -6.50 -11.17
N ASN A 343 -8.12 -7.52 -11.60
CA ASN A 343 -8.63 -8.55 -12.50
C ASN A 343 -8.16 -9.94 -12.06
N LEU A 344 -8.99 -10.95 -12.30
CA LEU A 344 -8.61 -12.34 -12.14
C LEU A 344 -8.11 -12.89 -13.47
N LEU A 345 -6.83 -13.23 -13.53
CA LEU A 345 -6.20 -13.78 -14.74
C LEU A 345 -6.20 -15.31 -14.68
N GLY A 346 -6.55 -15.93 -15.81
CA GLY A 346 -6.27 -17.35 -16.03
C GLY A 346 -4.80 -17.58 -16.39
N SER A 347 -4.33 -18.82 -16.25
CA SER A 347 -3.03 -19.24 -16.82
C SER A 347 -3.04 -19.07 -18.34
N GLY A 348 -1.91 -18.62 -18.90
CA GLY A 348 -1.75 -18.36 -20.33
C GLY A 348 -2.23 -16.97 -20.80
N VAL A 349 -2.71 -16.12 -19.89
CA VAL A 349 -3.15 -14.76 -20.24
C VAL A 349 -1.94 -13.82 -20.30
N THR A 350 -1.80 -13.08 -21.39
CA THR A 350 -0.74 -12.08 -21.54
C THR A 350 -1.16 -10.75 -20.91
N VAL A 351 -0.33 -10.23 -20.02
CA VAL A 351 -0.49 -8.90 -19.45
C VAL A 351 0.21 -7.88 -20.36
N PRO A 352 -0.47 -6.78 -20.75
CA PRO A 352 0.17 -5.72 -21.53
C PRO A 352 1.34 -5.11 -20.77
N ALA A 353 2.50 -4.98 -21.44
CA ALA A 353 3.67 -4.31 -20.88
C ALA A 353 3.44 -2.80 -20.75
N LEU A 354 4.08 -2.19 -19.75
CA LEU A 354 4.15 -0.73 -19.65
C LEU A 354 5.08 -0.14 -20.73
N THR A 355 4.91 1.14 -21.01
CA THR A 355 5.86 1.88 -21.86
C THR A 355 6.92 2.50 -20.96
N SER A 356 8.18 2.13 -21.14
CA SER A 356 9.27 2.67 -20.35
C SER A 356 9.58 4.14 -20.71
N PRO A 357 9.70 5.04 -19.72
CA PRO A 357 10.13 6.42 -19.93
C PRO A 357 11.66 6.58 -20.08
N VAL A 358 12.42 5.49 -19.91
CA VAL A 358 13.88 5.45 -20.07
C VAL A 358 14.26 4.52 -21.21
N SER A 359 15.26 4.91 -22.01
CA SER A 359 15.61 4.18 -23.24
C SER A 359 16.38 2.88 -23.00
N SER A 360 16.98 2.71 -21.83
CA SER A 360 17.83 1.56 -21.49
C SER A 360 17.06 0.35 -20.96
N LEU A 361 15.77 0.50 -20.64
CA LEU A 361 14.92 -0.61 -20.21
C LEU A 361 13.67 -0.67 -21.09
N ALA A 362 13.48 -1.80 -21.77
CA ALA A 362 12.24 -2.11 -22.49
C ALA A 362 11.51 -3.25 -21.79
N PHE A 363 10.23 -3.05 -21.48
CA PHE A 363 9.40 -4.09 -20.90
C PHE A 363 8.91 -5.04 -21.98
N SER A 364 9.01 -6.34 -21.71
CA SER A 364 8.35 -7.37 -22.51
C SER A 364 7.02 -7.73 -21.85
N PRO A 365 5.94 -7.95 -22.62
CA PRO A 365 4.72 -8.57 -22.09
C PRO A 365 5.08 -9.91 -21.46
N TRP A 366 4.45 -10.26 -20.35
CA TRP A 366 4.55 -11.60 -19.78
C TRP A 366 3.22 -12.33 -19.86
N THR A 367 3.32 -13.64 -19.87
CA THR A 367 2.18 -14.53 -19.85
C THR A 367 2.08 -15.16 -18.48
N THR A 368 0.92 -15.05 -17.83
CA THR A 368 0.68 -15.65 -16.53
C THR A 368 0.89 -17.16 -16.58
N VAL A 369 1.69 -17.66 -15.66
CA VAL A 369 2.03 -19.08 -15.56
C VAL A 369 0.98 -19.87 -14.78
N ASP A 370 0.20 -19.20 -13.94
CA ASP A 370 -0.92 -19.76 -13.18
C ASP A 370 -2.11 -18.80 -13.12
N ASN A 371 -3.23 -19.22 -12.50
CA ASN A 371 -4.29 -18.29 -12.14
C ASN A 371 -3.74 -17.27 -11.13
N ALA A 372 -4.04 -15.99 -11.36
CA ALA A 372 -3.41 -14.91 -10.63
C ALA A 372 -4.37 -13.75 -10.40
N LEU A 373 -4.10 -12.97 -9.36
CA LEU A 373 -4.70 -11.65 -9.15
C LEU A 373 -3.80 -10.62 -9.83
N PHE A 374 -4.35 -9.90 -10.80
CA PHE A 374 -3.67 -8.78 -11.44
C PHE A 374 -4.16 -7.47 -10.86
N VAL A 375 -3.21 -6.64 -10.44
CA VAL A 375 -3.43 -5.28 -9.99
C VAL A 375 -2.65 -4.35 -10.90
N ALA A 376 -3.31 -3.34 -11.45
CA ALA A 376 -2.68 -2.29 -12.23
C ALA A 376 -3.00 -0.92 -11.65
N VAL A 377 -2.05 0.00 -11.71
CA VAL A 377 -2.24 1.42 -11.41
C VAL A 377 -1.96 2.20 -12.68
N ARG A 378 -2.82 3.18 -13.00
CA ARG A 378 -2.65 4.09 -14.14
C ARG A 378 -2.76 5.53 -13.71
N ASP A 379 -1.85 6.36 -14.21
CA ASP A 379 -1.86 7.82 -14.06
C ASP A 379 -1.87 8.27 -12.58
N LEU A 380 -1.20 7.55 -11.67
CA LEU A 380 -1.07 8.03 -10.28
C LEU A 380 -0.21 9.30 -10.27
N ASN A 381 -0.75 10.37 -9.69
CA ASN A 381 -0.10 11.67 -9.64
C ASN A 381 -0.15 12.24 -8.23
N PHE A 382 1.02 12.34 -7.62
CA PHE A 382 1.23 12.84 -6.26
C PHE A 382 2.16 14.06 -6.29
N GLN A 383 1.56 15.25 -6.39
CA GLN A 383 2.28 16.53 -6.50
C GLN A 383 2.17 17.34 -5.20
N ALA A 384 2.30 16.64 -4.06
CA ALA A 384 2.17 17.22 -2.73
C ALA A 384 3.40 16.90 -1.88
N TYR A 385 3.71 17.76 -0.92
CA TYR A 385 4.72 17.46 0.09
C TYR A 385 4.38 18.12 1.43
N ALA A 386 4.90 17.56 2.52
CA ALA A 386 4.74 18.13 3.85
C ALA A 386 5.71 19.30 4.04
N LYS A 387 5.17 20.50 4.30
CA LYS A 387 5.98 21.69 4.55
C LYS A 387 6.64 21.64 5.93
N VAL A 388 6.05 20.91 6.88
CA VAL A 388 6.58 20.73 8.24
C VAL A 388 6.80 19.26 8.52
N ILE A 389 8.06 18.91 8.75
CA ILE A 389 8.48 17.64 9.34
C ILE A 389 8.68 17.87 10.84
N SER A 390 8.31 16.92 11.70
CA SER A 390 8.57 17.00 13.14
C SER A 390 9.02 15.66 13.68
N PHE A 391 10.03 15.65 14.53
CA PHE A 391 10.34 14.50 15.37
C PHE A 391 9.40 14.51 16.57
N PHE A 392 8.93 13.36 17.03
CA PHE A 392 8.08 13.30 18.20
C PHE A 392 8.30 12.03 19.00
N ASP A 393 8.16 12.16 20.32
CA ASP A 393 8.07 11.05 21.25
C ASP A 393 6.63 10.51 21.22
N VAL A 394 6.49 9.19 20.99
CA VAL A 394 5.19 8.54 20.77
C VAL A 394 4.31 8.54 22.03
N ASP A 395 4.92 8.52 23.22
CA ASP A 395 4.21 8.44 24.50
C ASP A 395 3.64 9.79 24.93
N THR A 396 4.41 10.86 24.74
CA THR A 396 4.06 12.23 25.13
C THR A 396 3.40 13.02 24.01
N ASN A 397 3.62 12.59 22.76
CA ASN A 397 3.18 13.27 21.54
C ASN A 397 3.70 14.73 21.41
N VAL A 398 4.82 15.04 22.08
CA VAL A 398 5.51 16.32 21.95
C VAL A 398 6.29 16.32 20.64
N ALA A 399 5.99 17.28 19.76
CA ALA A 399 6.59 17.37 18.43
C ALA A 399 7.57 18.53 18.31
N HIS A 400 8.75 18.25 17.75
CA HIS A 400 9.84 19.17 17.48
C HIS A 400 9.92 19.47 15.98
N ALA A 401 9.32 20.59 15.58
CA ALA A 401 9.20 20.99 14.19
C ALA A 401 10.56 21.37 13.58
N GLN A 402 10.74 20.97 12.32
CA GLN A 402 11.96 21.14 11.54
C GLN A 402 11.80 22.28 10.53
N ASN A 403 12.89 22.98 10.26
CA ASN A 403 12.95 24.08 9.28
C ASN A 403 13.19 23.61 7.83
N TRP A 404 13.38 22.30 7.63
CA TRP A 404 13.54 21.67 6.33
C TRP A 404 12.35 20.75 6.01
N ALA A 405 12.14 20.49 4.72
CA ALA A 405 11.14 19.58 4.22
C ALA A 405 11.76 18.52 3.30
N PHE A 406 11.09 17.37 3.23
CA PHE A 406 11.36 16.32 2.26
C PHE A 406 10.27 16.34 1.20
N ILE A 407 10.68 16.47 -0.06
CA ILE A 407 9.78 16.52 -1.20
C ILE A 407 9.95 15.23 -1.98
N SER A 408 8.91 14.40 -1.97
CA SER A 408 8.78 13.14 -2.71
C SER A 408 7.53 13.22 -3.57
N THR A 409 7.70 13.68 -4.81
CA THR A 409 6.59 13.81 -5.77
C THR A 409 6.68 12.70 -6.80
N LEU A 410 5.53 12.25 -7.29
CA LEU A 410 5.38 11.22 -8.30
C LEU A 410 4.49 11.73 -9.41
N HIS A 411 4.95 11.63 -10.65
CA HIS A 411 4.19 12.02 -11.82
C HIS A 411 4.01 10.83 -12.76
N ASP A 412 2.76 10.62 -13.18
CA ASP A 412 2.38 9.63 -14.18
C ASP A 412 2.96 8.24 -13.83
N LEU A 413 2.67 7.80 -12.59
CA LEU A 413 3.08 6.50 -12.12
C LEU A 413 2.10 5.45 -12.63
N ASP A 414 2.65 4.52 -13.40
CA ASP A 414 1.97 3.32 -13.87
C ASP A 414 2.63 2.10 -13.25
N ALA A 415 1.82 1.11 -12.87
CA ALA A 415 2.32 -0.15 -12.36
C ALA A 415 1.45 -1.33 -12.82
N ASN A 416 2.09 -2.49 -12.99
CA ASN A 416 1.46 -3.78 -13.19
C ASN A 416 2.01 -4.73 -12.12
N LEU A 417 1.15 -5.44 -11.41
CA LEU A 417 1.50 -6.44 -10.41
C LEU A 417 0.64 -7.68 -10.62
N VAL A 418 1.26 -8.82 -10.83
CA VAL A 418 0.58 -10.12 -10.88
C VAL A 418 0.93 -10.90 -9.61
N MET A 419 -0.07 -11.43 -8.91
CA MET A 419 0.11 -12.19 -7.67
C MET A 419 -0.45 -13.60 -7.77
N MET A 420 0.32 -14.57 -7.29
CA MET A 420 0.06 -16.01 -7.34
C MET A 420 0.21 -16.62 -5.94
N GLY A 421 -0.62 -17.61 -5.62
CA GLY A 421 -0.55 -18.31 -4.34
C GLY A 421 0.49 -19.44 -4.35
N GLY A 422 1.16 -19.66 -3.22
CA GLY A 422 2.13 -20.74 -3.02
C GLY A 422 3.54 -20.44 -3.50
N GLY A 423 3.88 -19.16 -3.72
CA GLY A 423 5.14 -18.73 -4.34
C GLY A 423 5.09 -18.72 -5.88
N HIS A 424 6.14 -18.18 -6.49
CA HIS A 424 6.22 -18.05 -7.95
C HIS A 424 6.48 -19.42 -8.61
N PRO A 425 5.66 -19.85 -9.58
CA PRO A 425 5.69 -21.23 -10.08
C PRO A 425 6.90 -21.57 -10.97
N SER A 426 7.68 -20.58 -11.41
CA SER A 426 8.96 -20.82 -12.12
C SER A 426 10.09 -21.25 -11.17
N LEU A 427 9.97 -20.99 -9.88
CA LEU A 427 10.98 -21.38 -8.89
C LEU A 427 10.87 -22.87 -8.56
N ALA A 428 11.95 -23.48 -8.08
CA ALA A 428 11.93 -24.89 -7.70
C ALA A 428 10.89 -25.12 -6.58
N ALA A 429 10.20 -26.26 -6.58
CA ALA A 429 9.16 -26.55 -5.59
C ALA A 429 9.66 -26.40 -4.14
N ALA A 430 10.89 -26.80 -3.83
CA ALA A 430 11.46 -26.63 -2.48
C ALA A 430 11.68 -25.16 -2.06
N GLN A 431 11.62 -24.22 -3.00
CA GLN A 431 11.80 -22.77 -2.78
C GLN A 431 10.48 -21.99 -2.89
N GLN A 432 9.41 -22.63 -3.34
CA GLN A 432 8.10 -22.00 -3.53
C GLN A 432 7.40 -21.75 -2.18
N ARG A 433 7.17 -20.48 -1.84
CA ARG A 433 6.47 -20.08 -0.60
C ARG A 433 5.80 -18.73 -0.69
N GLY A 434 4.76 -18.55 0.10
CA GLY A 434 4.04 -17.28 0.26
C GLY A 434 3.32 -16.82 -1.01
N ILE A 435 3.53 -15.57 -1.39
CA ILE A 435 2.88 -14.93 -2.54
C ILE A 435 3.92 -14.76 -3.65
N GLY A 436 3.77 -15.49 -4.74
CA GLY A 436 4.58 -15.29 -5.94
C GLY A 436 4.11 -14.06 -6.71
N PHE A 437 5.03 -13.30 -7.32
CA PHE A 437 4.64 -12.12 -8.08
C PHE A 437 5.60 -11.75 -9.22
N ASP A 438 5.06 -11.03 -10.20
CA ASP A 438 5.81 -10.26 -11.21
C ASP A 438 5.33 -8.80 -11.15
N MET A 439 6.23 -7.85 -11.35
CA MET A 439 5.93 -6.42 -11.25
C MET A 439 6.63 -5.59 -12.33
N GLN A 440 5.92 -4.61 -12.87
CA GLN A 440 6.47 -3.50 -13.66
C GLN A 440 6.02 -2.20 -13.04
N LEU A 441 6.89 -1.21 -13.04
CA LEU A 441 6.61 0.14 -12.56
C LEU A 441 7.31 1.16 -13.44
N THR A 442 6.63 2.26 -13.73
CA THR A 442 7.21 3.43 -14.39
C THR A 442 6.73 4.72 -13.77
N THR A 443 7.55 5.76 -13.82
CA THR A 443 7.13 7.14 -13.56
C THR A 443 7.95 8.11 -14.41
N LYS A 444 7.33 9.23 -14.79
CA LYS A 444 7.93 10.22 -15.68
C LYS A 444 8.54 11.37 -14.89
N GLY A 445 9.67 11.86 -15.37
CA GLY A 445 10.41 12.91 -14.70
C GLY A 445 9.68 14.25 -14.68
N ARG A 446 9.02 14.63 -15.78
CA ARG A 446 8.39 15.95 -15.89
C ARG A 446 7.27 15.96 -16.93
N ASN A 447 6.21 16.72 -16.65
CA ASN A 447 5.17 17.00 -17.63
C ASN A 447 5.62 18.07 -18.66
N ALA A 448 4.81 18.28 -19.71
CA ALA A 448 5.15 19.20 -20.81
C ALA A 448 5.22 20.69 -20.40
N SER A 449 4.37 21.13 -19.48
CA SER A 449 4.39 22.50 -18.93
C SER A 449 5.52 22.71 -17.92
N GLY A 450 6.03 21.62 -17.38
CA GLY A 450 7.11 21.60 -16.42
C GLY A 450 6.73 21.84 -14.96
N THR A 451 5.43 21.89 -14.67
CA THR A 451 4.83 22.20 -13.38
C THR A 451 4.71 20.99 -12.46
N GLU A 452 4.78 19.79 -13.04
CA GLU A 452 4.68 18.52 -12.33
C GLU A 452 5.86 17.63 -12.71
N GLY A 453 6.24 16.74 -11.81
CA GLY A 453 7.29 15.78 -12.07
C GLY A 453 7.51 14.81 -10.93
N THR A 454 8.48 13.93 -11.15
CA THR A 454 8.98 13.00 -10.14
C THR A 454 10.28 13.54 -9.57
N HIS A 455 10.28 13.79 -8.27
CA HIS A 455 11.36 14.48 -7.56
C HIS A 455 11.59 13.86 -6.17
N ILE A 456 12.85 13.80 -5.75
CA ILE A 456 13.32 13.46 -4.41
C ILE A 456 14.26 14.56 -3.95
N LEU A 457 13.73 15.52 -3.18
CA LEU A 457 14.46 16.71 -2.75
C LEU A 457 14.44 16.89 -1.24
N VAL A 458 15.48 17.52 -0.73
CA VAL A 458 15.47 18.20 0.56
C VAL A 458 15.34 19.69 0.28
N ALA A 459 14.45 20.37 1.00
CA ALA A 459 14.17 21.77 0.79
C ALA A 459 14.15 22.57 2.08
N ASP A 460 14.40 23.87 1.94
CA ASP A 460 14.02 24.89 2.91
C ASP A 460 12.81 25.63 2.34
N PRO A 461 11.58 25.32 2.79
CA PRO A 461 10.37 25.95 2.27
C PRO A 461 10.18 27.41 2.69
N ALA A 462 10.92 27.88 3.71
CA ALA A 462 10.84 29.27 4.16
C ALA A 462 11.70 30.18 3.28
N VAL A 463 12.89 29.71 2.89
CA VAL A 463 13.77 30.38 1.93
C VAL A 463 13.32 30.12 0.49
N GLY A 464 12.62 29.01 0.25
CA GLY A 464 12.15 28.62 -1.08
C GLY A 464 13.25 27.98 -1.93
N THR A 465 14.17 27.24 -1.32
CA THR A 465 15.30 26.58 -2.01
C THR A 465 15.30 25.08 -1.81
N TYR A 466 15.87 24.33 -2.74
CA TYR A 466 16.00 22.88 -2.64
C TYR A 466 17.36 22.37 -3.13
N LEU A 467 17.68 21.14 -2.70
CA LEU A 467 18.78 20.30 -3.17
C LEU A 467 18.24 18.88 -3.38
N GLY A 468 18.55 18.26 -4.52
CA GLY A 468 18.29 16.83 -4.70
C GLY A 468 18.06 16.41 -6.14
N TRP A 469 17.42 15.26 -6.28
CA TRP A 469 17.11 14.63 -7.56
C TRP A 469 15.78 15.12 -8.11
N ARG A 470 15.79 15.68 -9.31
CA ARG A 470 14.61 16.16 -9.99
C ARG A 470 14.49 15.57 -11.38
N ASN A 471 13.28 15.63 -11.93
CA ASN A 471 12.98 15.17 -13.27
C ASN A 471 13.36 13.70 -13.46
N VAL A 472 13.03 12.87 -12.47
CA VAL A 472 13.43 11.45 -12.45
C VAL A 472 12.47 10.63 -13.30
N ASN A 473 12.94 10.17 -14.45
CA ASN A 473 12.31 9.05 -15.14
C ASN A 473 12.78 7.76 -14.46
N LEU A 474 11.85 6.88 -14.12
CA LEU A 474 12.16 5.58 -13.52
C LEU A 474 11.36 4.50 -14.24
N ALA A 475 12.00 3.37 -14.46
CA ALA A 475 11.39 2.12 -14.89
C ALA A 475 11.99 0.98 -14.05
N ALA A 476 11.14 0.11 -13.54
CA ALA A 476 11.57 -1.07 -12.79
C ALA A 476 10.77 -2.31 -13.18
N GLU A 477 11.44 -3.46 -13.24
CA GLU A 477 10.85 -4.77 -13.42
C GLU A 477 11.32 -5.71 -12.32
N ILE A 478 10.40 -6.47 -11.74
CA ILE A 478 10.72 -7.62 -10.90
C ILE A 478 10.09 -8.84 -11.56
N ARG A 479 10.90 -9.86 -11.83
CA ARG A 479 10.42 -11.14 -12.33
C ARG A 479 10.68 -12.26 -11.34
N GLN A 480 9.74 -13.19 -11.29
CA GLN A 480 9.81 -14.39 -10.48
C GLN A 480 10.01 -14.07 -8.99
N GLY A 481 9.33 -13.03 -8.53
CA GLY A 481 9.35 -12.53 -7.17
C GLY A 481 8.56 -13.41 -6.21
N GLN A 482 8.93 -13.40 -4.93
CA GLN A 482 8.12 -13.94 -3.84
C GLN A 482 8.14 -12.99 -2.65
N LEU A 483 6.97 -12.77 -2.05
CA LEU A 483 6.78 -12.11 -0.76
C LEU A 483 6.37 -13.17 0.25
N TYR A 484 7.11 -13.26 1.35
CA TYR A 484 6.79 -14.21 2.39
C TYR A 484 7.22 -13.76 3.78
N VAL A 485 6.60 -14.39 4.78
CA VAL A 485 7.01 -14.30 6.17
C VAL A 485 8.26 -15.16 6.36
N ALA A 486 9.37 -14.52 6.72
CA ALA A 486 10.66 -15.16 6.94
C ALA A 486 10.80 -15.63 8.39
N ASP A 487 11.52 -16.72 8.60
CA ASP A 487 11.78 -17.26 9.93
C ASP A 487 13.24 -17.67 10.11
N THR A 488 13.69 -17.64 11.36
CA THR A 488 15.11 -17.82 11.69
C THR A 488 15.64 -19.21 11.29
N VAL A 489 14.79 -20.25 11.24
CA VAL A 489 15.22 -21.62 10.93
C VAL A 489 15.37 -21.85 9.44
N ASN A 490 14.44 -21.35 8.63
CA ASN A 490 14.48 -21.54 7.18
C ASN A 490 15.33 -20.48 6.47
N ASP A 491 15.41 -19.26 6.99
CA ASP A 491 16.02 -18.11 6.29
C ASP A 491 17.27 -17.55 6.99
N GLY A 492 17.52 -17.92 8.25
CA GLY A 492 18.54 -17.30 9.09
C GLY A 492 18.19 -15.89 9.56
N VAL A 493 17.03 -15.37 9.16
CA VAL A 493 16.51 -14.04 9.49
C VAL A 493 15.02 -14.11 9.78
N ASN A 494 14.55 -13.21 10.62
CA ASN A 494 13.15 -13.13 11.02
C ASN A 494 12.48 -11.90 10.40
N GLY A 495 11.21 -11.99 9.98
CA GLY A 495 10.46 -10.82 9.54
C GLY A 495 9.72 -11.00 8.21
N ILE A 496 9.73 -9.97 7.36
CA ILE A 496 9.06 -9.95 6.06
C ILE A 496 10.11 -9.86 4.97
N ARG A 497 10.12 -10.83 4.04
CA ARG A 497 11.13 -10.92 2.99
C ARG A 497 10.50 -10.87 1.61
N ILE A 498 11.16 -10.10 0.75
CA ILE A 498 10.94 -10.04 -0.68
C ILE A 498 12.17 -10.64 -1.34
N SER A 499 12.00 -11.62 -2.22
CA SER A 499 13.07 -12.18 -3.04
C SER A 499 12.66 -12.20 -4.50
N ALA A 500 13.61 -12.08 -5.41
CA ALA A 500 13.34 -12.19 -6.84
C ALA A 500 14.51 -12.86 -7.56
N GLU A 501 14.19 -13.53 -8.66
CA GLU A 501 15.21 -14.07 -9.56
C GLU A 501 15.80 -12.95 -10.43
N SER A 502 14.98 -11.98 -10.84
CA SER A 502 15.45 -10.82 -11.59
C SER A 502 14.85 -9.53 -11.04
N LEU A 503 15.71 -8.53 -10.90
CA LEU A 503 15.35 -7.14 -10.67
C LEU A 503 16.04 -6.30 -11.74
N LYS A 504 15.25 -5.57 -12.52
CA LYS A 504 15.75 -4.53 -13.43
C LYS A 504 15.29 -3.19 -12.92
N LEU A 505 16.19 -2.23 -12.83
CA LEU A 505 15.90 -0.85 -12.46
C LEU A 505 16.69 0.06 -13.37
N SER A 506 16.00 0.96 -14.04
CA SER A 506 16.61 2.01 -14.83
C SER A 506 16.03 3.35 -14.42
N ALA A 507 16.90 4.29 -14.09
CA ALA A 507 16.52 5.63 -13.68
C ALA A 507 17.39 6.66 -14.39
N SER A 508 16.80 7.77 -14.79
CA SER A 508 17.54 8.94 -15.26
C SER A 508 16.94 10.21 -14.67
N GLY A 509 17.79 11.14 -14.26
CA GLY A 509 17.34 12.40 -13.69
C GLY A 509 18.47 13.40 -13.58
N GLN A 510 18.21 14.49 -12.88
CA GLN A 510 19.17 15.56 -12.64
C GLN A 510 19.33 15.77 -11.15
N PHE A 511 20.57 15.76 -10.66
CA PHE A 511 20.89 16.27 -9.34
C PHE A 511 21.11 17.78 -9.44
N ALA A 512 20.36 18.58 -8.69
CA ALA A 512 20.40 20.03 -8.80
C ALA A 512 20.12 20.75 -7.48
N VAL A 513 20.59 21.99 -7.39
CA VAL A 513 20.18 23.00 -6.43
C VAL A 513 19.37 24.07 -7.15
N GLY A 514 18.28 24.55 -6.54
CA GLY A 514 17.45 25.57 -7.17
C GLY A 514 16.41 26.18 -6.25
N GLN A 515 15.50 26.95 -6.86
CA GLN A 515 14.37 27.57 -6.19
C GLN A 515 13.10 26.73 -6.38
N LEU A 516 12.35 26.59 -5.30
CA LEU A 516 11.03 25.95 -5.31
C LEU A 516 10.00 26.86 -6.01
N PRO A 517 8.99 26.27 -6.68
CA PRO A 517 7.85 27.02 -7.17
C PRO A 517 7.11 27.77 -6.04
N ASP A 518 6.73 29.02 -6.31
CA ASP A 518 6.07 29.92 -5.36
C ASP A 518 4.62 30.27 -5.78
N GLY A 519 4.13 29.68 -6.87
CA GLY A 519 2.82 30.00 -7.46
C GLY A 519 2.75 31.38 -8.13
N GLY A 520 3.84 32.15 -8.13
CA GLY A 520 3.93 33.52 -8.62
C GLY A 520 5.03 33.68 -9.66
N SER A 521 6.21 34.12 -9.23
CA SER A 521 7.33 34.40 -10.14
C SER A 521 8.03 33.14 -10.65
N ILE A 522 7.97 32.06 -9.86
CA ILE A 522 8.54 30.75 -10.16
C ILE A 522 7.38 29.77 -10.20
N THR A 523 6.88 29.49 -11.40
CA THR A 523 5.71 28.62 -11.61
C THR A 523 6.07 27.17 -11.90
N SER A 524 7.35 26.86 -12.12
CA SER A 524 7.84 25.53 -12.44
C SER A 524 9.30 25.36 -12.02
N MET A 525 9.77 24.11 -11.88
CA MET A 525 11.20 23.88 -11.64
C MET A 525 12.03 24.39 -12.83
N PRO A 526 13.03 25.27 -12.61
CA PRO A 526 13.86 25.78 -13.70
C PRO A 526 14.66 24.65 -14.35
N THR A 527 14.72 24.56 -15.68
CA THR A 527 15.63 23.61 -16.36
C THR A 527 17.09 24.09 -16.35
N THR A 528 17.30 25.37 -16.09
CA THR A 528 18.58 26.07 -16.11
C THR A 528 19.05 26.31 -14.66
N GLY A 529 19.90 25.41 -14.14
CA GLY A 529 20.50 25.51 -12.82
C GLY A 529 21.81 24.72 -12.75
N HIS A 530 22.62 24.91 -11.71
CA HIS A 530 23.82 24.11 -11.48
C HIS A 530 23.41 22.68 -11.12
N GLY A 531 23.61 21.75 -12.04
CA GLY A 531 23.29 20.34 -11.82
C GLY A 531 24.14 19.42 -12.67
N PHE A 532 23.97 18.12 -12.49
CA PHE A 532 24.50 17.10 -13.39
C PHE A 532 23.43 16.04 -13.61
N GLY A 533 23.44 15.42 -14.79
CA GLY A 533 22.59 14.27 -15.07
C GLY A 533 23.16 13.01 -14.44
N LEU A 534 22.29 12.17 -13.90
CA LEU A 534 22.65 10.85 -13.41
C LEU A 534 21.69 9.84 -14.03
N ALA A 535 22.27 8.83 -14.66
CA ALA A 535 21.56 7.65 -15.14
C ALA A 535 22.12 6.41 -14.44
N ILE A 536 21.22 5.54 -13.99
CA ILE A 536 21.52 4.28 -13.31
C ILE A 536 20.77 3.20 -14.04
N ASP A 537 21.47 2.17 -14.47
CA ASP A 537 20.91 0.94 -15.01
C ASP A 537 21.42 -0.21 -14.16
N ILE A 538 20.50 -0.95 -13.55
CA ILE A 538 20.78 -2.08 -12.68
C ILE A 538 19.95 -3.26 -13.18
N GLU A 539 20.62 -4.37 -13.43
CA GLU A 539 20.06 -5.68 -13.70
C GLU A 539 20.72 -6.68 -12.75
N SER A 540 19.89 -7.19 -11.84
CA SER A 540 20.27 -8.19 -10.87
C SER A 540 19.82 -9.56 -11.32
N GLY A 541 20.68 -10.54 -11.09
CA GLY A 541 20.40 -11.96 -11.28
C GLY A 541 19.86 -12.62 -10.02
N SER A 542 19.91 -13.96 -10.03
CA SER A 542 19.39 -14.79 -8.95
C SER A 542 20.01 -14.46 -7.59
N GLY A 543 19.19 -14.51 -6.54
CA GLY A 543 19.60 -14.21 -5.17
C GLY A 543 19.34 -12.77 -4.70
N THR A 544 18.59 -11.98 -5.48
CA THR A 544 18.14 -10.64 -5.06
C THR A 544 17.11 -10.76 -3.95
N HIS A 545 17.35 -10.12 -2.81
CA HIS A 545 16.35 -10.08 -1.74
C HIS A 545 16.51 -8.86 -0.83
N LEU A 546 15.41 -8.50 -0.18
CA LEU A 546 15.32 -7.50 0.88
C LEU A 546 14.47 -8.10 1.99
N THR A 547 14.97 -8.05 3.21
CA THR A 547 14.26 -8.48 4.41
C THR A 547 14.12 -7.30 5.35
N PHE A 548 12.89 -7.05 5.80
CA PHE A 548 12.63 -6.19 6.93
C PHE A 548 12.47 -7.06 8.15
N SER A 549 13.18 -6.74 9.23
CA SER A 549 13.26 -7.55 10.42
C SER A 549 12.91 -6.72 11.65
N PRO A 550 12.18 -7.29 12.62
CA PRO A 550 12.06 -6.65 13.92
C PRO A 550 13.44 -6.54 14.60
N PRO A 551 13.65 -5.53 15.44
CA PRO A 551 14.92 -5.35 16.13
C PRO A 551 15.22 -6.53 17.07
N THR A 552 16.51 -6.85 17.22
CA THR A 552 16.95 -7.87 18.20
C THR A 552 16.88 -7.33 19.62
N SER A 553 17.16 -6.02 19.81
CA SER A 553 17.04 -5.26 21.05
C SER A 553 16.84 -3.76 20.79
N GLY A 554 16.00 -3.07 21.56
CA GLY A 554 15.71 -1.63 21.35
C GLY A 554 14.60 -1.39 20.33
N ASN A 555 14.31 -0.12 20.06
CA ASN A 555 13.26 0.31 19.13
C ASN A 555 13.94 0.82 17.86
N TYR A 556 13.86 0.08 16.75
CA TYR A 556 14.35 0.52 15.43
C TYR A 556 13.80 -0.39 14.33
N LEU A 557 13.84 0.05 13.08
CA LEU A 557 13.55 -0.82 11.93
C LEU A 557 14.83 -1.52 11.47
N GLY A 558 14.85 -2.86 11.58
CA GLY A 558 15.92 -3.68 11.05
C GLY A 558 15.71 -4.01 9.57
N PHE A 559 16.78 -4.04 8.79
CA PHE A 559 16.74 -4.50 7.40
C PHE A 559 18.05 -5.17 6.96
N SER A 560 17.94 -6.06 5.99
CA SER A 560 19.08 -6.69 5.32
C SER A 560 18.72 -6.99 3.87
N GLY A 561 19.73 -7.10 3.01
CA GLY A 561 19.46 -7.40 1.61
C GLY A 561 20.69 -7.85 0.86
N SER A 562 20.48 -8.37 -0.33
CA SER A 562 21.53 -8.76 -1.27
C SER A 562 21.10 -8.36 -2.67
N LEU A 563 22.03 -7.76 -3.40
CA LEU A 563 21.91 -7.43 -4.79
C LEU A 563 23.08 -8.08 -5.54
N ARG A 564 22.78 -8.91 -6.53
CA ARG A 564 23.78 -9.59 -7.34
C ARG A 564 23.72 -9.07 -8.76
N PHE A 565 24.64 -8.19 -9.11
CA PHE A 565 24.82 -7.71 -10.47
C PHE A 565 25.20 -8.91 -11.36
N GLY A 566 24.32 -9.20 -12.33
CA GLY A 566 24.48 -10.35 -13.21
C GLY A 566 25.74 -10.24 -14.09
N ASP A 567 26.40 -11.37 -14.29
CA ASP A 567 27.36 -11.62 -15.39
C ASP A 567 26.66 -12.24 -16.62
N THR A 568 25.44 -12.74 -16.43
CA THR A 568 24.60 -13.38 -17.45
C THR A 568 23.18 -12.80 -17.38
N PRO A 569 22.70 -12.12 -18.44
CA PRO A 569 21.32 -11.62 -18.48
C PRO A 569 20.32 -12.78 -18.45
N LEU A 570 19.29 -12.67 -17.62
CA LEU A 570 18.30 -13.74 -17.44
C LEU A 570 17.33 -13.89 -18.64
N ASP A 571 17.37 -12.96 -19.61
CA ASP A 571 16.47 -12.91 -20.77
C ASP A 571 17.16 -13.16 -22.13
N GLY A 572 18.35 -13.76 -22.16
CA GLY A 572 19.07 -14.06 -23.41
C GLY A 572 19.72 -12.84 -24.08
N ASP A 573 19.82 -11.73 -23.36
CA ASP A 573 20.69 -10.62 -23.74
C ASP A 573 22.17 -11.05 -23.61
N THR A 574 23.04 -10.49 -24.45
CA THR A 574 24.45 -10.90 -24.57
C THR A 574 25.42 -9.90 -23.92
N VAL A 575 24.91 -8.81 -23.35
CA VAL A 575 25.71 -7.74 -22.77
C VAL A 575 25.20 -7.43 -21.35
N ASN A 576 26.13 -7.24 -20.41
CA ASN A 576 25.78 -6.75 -19.08
C ASN A 576 25.37 -5.27 -19.19
N SER A 577 24.10 -4.96 -18.89
CA SER A 577 23.55 -3.60 -19.01
C SER A 577 23.82 -2.72 -17.77
N ASN A 578 24.40 -3.30 -16.70
CA ASN A 578 24.63 -2.60 -15.45
C ASN A 578 25.58 -1.41 -15.61
N SER A 579 25.09 -0.20 -15.37
CA SER A 579 25.93 0.99 -15.45
C SER A 579 25.49 2.13 -14.54
N ILE A 580 26.47 2.97 -14.19
CA ILE A 580 26.25 4.26 -13.53
C ILE A 580 26.91 5.32 -14.40
N THR A 581 26.12 6.30 -14.85
CA THR A 581 26.56 7.37 -15.72
C THR A 581 26.31 8.74 -15.10
N LEU A 582 27.38 9.51 -14.95
CA LEU A 582 27.33 10.93 -14.64
C LEU A 582 27.47 11.71 -15.93
N SER A 583 26.63 12.72 -16.16
CA SER A 583 26.66 13.53 -17.37
C SER A 583 26.59 15.00 -17.02
N GLU A 584 27.31 15.83 -17.77
CA GLU A 584 27.15 17.27 -17.64
C GLU A 584 25.73 17.70 -18.07
N PRO A 585 25.18 18.75 -17.47
CA PRO A 585 23.90 19.29 -17.90
C PRO A 585 24.08 19.92 -19.29
N SER A 586 23.55 19.30 -20.35
CA SER A 586 23.44 19.98 -21.65
C SER A 586 22.07 20.61 -21.79
N SER A 587 22.03 21.78 -22.43
CA SER A 587 20.80 22.43 -22.85
C SER A 587 20.11 21.74 -24.03
N THR A 588 20.71 20.70 -24.61
CA THR A 588 20.26 20.01 -25.83
C THR A 588 20.63 18.53 -25.76
N GLY A 589 19.61 17.67 -25.66
CA GLY A 589 19.68 16.27 -25.25
C GLY A 589 20.78 15.38 -25.87
N GLY A 590 21.16 14.36 -25.10
CA GLY A 590 21.95 13.19 -25.52
C GLY A 590 23.45 13.41 -25.73
N ASN A 591 23.89 14.66 -25.90
CA ASN A 591 25.23 15.00 -26.36
C ASN A 591 26.10 15.67 -25.28
N SER A 592 25.85 15.41 -24.01
CA SER A 592 26.73 15.88 -22.93
C SER A 592 27.98 15.02 -22.81
N PRO A 593 29.13 15.61 -22.43
CA PRO A 593 30.20 14.83 -21.83
C PRO A 593 29.65 13.99 -20.68
N ARG A 594 30.01 12.72 -20.64
CA ARG A 594 29.59 11.79 -19.59
C ARG A 594 30.74 10.90 -19.14
N PHE A 595 30.73 10.58 -17.86
CA PHE A 595 31.60 9.63 -17.23
C PHE A 595 30.78 8.41 -16.81
N GLN A 596 31.20 7.23 -17.23
CA GLN A 596 30.43 6.01 -17.06
C GLN A 596 31.28 4.92 -16.41
N TYR A 597 30.67 4.23 -15.46
CA TYR A 597 31.05 2.90 -15.00
C TYR A 597 30.08 1.91 -15.65
N GLY A 598 30.53 1.16 -16.64
CA GLY A 598 29.75 0.16 -17.36
C GLY A 598 30.14 -1.27 -17.01
N ASP A 599 29.30 -2.22 -17.42
CA ASP A 599 29.47 -3.66 -17.25
C ASP A 599 29.77 -4.03 -15.79
N ILE A 600 28.98 -3.47 -14.87
CA ILE A 600 29.18 -3.69 -13.44
C ILE A 600 28.74 -5.12 -13.08
N THR A 601 29.63 -5.90 -12.47
CA THR A 601 29.35 -7.26 -11.96
C THR A 601 29.76 -7.38 -10.50
N GLY A 602 29.18 -8.37 -9.81
CA GLY A 602 29.53 -8.71 -8.44
C GLY A 602 28.31 -8.80 -7.54
N ARG A 603 28.54 -8.90 -6.23
CA ARG A 603 27.47 -8.97 -5.23
C ARG A 603 27.69 -7.93 -4.16
N ILE A 604 26.60 -7.33 -3.70
CA ILE A 604 26.59 -6.39 -2.60
C ILE A 604 25.53 -6.86 -1.60
N ASP A 605 25.94 -7.08 -0.36
CA ASP A 605 25.04 -7.42 0.74
C ASP A 605 24.96 -6.24 1.72
N ILE A 606 23.75 -5.95 2.18
CA ILE A 606 23.48 -5.06 3.32
C ILE A 606 23.25 -5.95 4.53
N VAL A 607 24.11 -5.81 5.53
CA VAL A 607 24.12 -6.62 6.74
C VAL A 607 23.84 -5.73 7.95
N ASN A 608 22.97 -6.22 8.84
CA ASN A 608 22.58 -5.56 10.09
C ASN A 608 22.13 -4.09 9.90
N GLY A 609 21.34 -3.83 8.86
CA GLY A 609 20.80 -2.50 8.63
C GLY A 609 19.82 -2.08 9.72
N LYS A 610 19.93 -0.82 10.12
CA LYS A 610 19.16 -0.18 11.18
C LYS A 610 18.71 1.21 10.72
N ILE A 611 17.43 1.53 10.92
CA ILE A 611 16.89 2.88 10.86
C ILE A 611 16.35 3.21 12.26
N ASP A 612 16.96 4.21 12.88
CA ASP A 612 16.72 4.65 14.26
C ASP A 612 16.16 6.06 14.27
N THR A 613 15.13 6.31 15.05
CA THR A 613 14.63 7.65 15.31
C THR A 613 14.92 8.01 16.77
N VAL A 614 15.35 9.24 17.00
CA VAL A 614 15.53 9.78 18.34
C VAL A 614 14.83 11.12 18.41
N SER A 615 13.97 11.32 19.40
CA SER A 615 13.29 12.60 19.69
C SER A 615 13.66 13.08 21.10
N ASP A 616 14.44 14.17 21.18
CA ASP A 616 14.84 14.79 22.44
C ASP A 616 15.14 16.27 22.18
N ALA A 617 14.85 17.13 23.17
CA ALA A 617 14.96 18.59 23.09
C ALA A 617 16.32 19.10 22.58
N LEU A 618 17.38 18.29 22.67
CA LEU A 618 18.73 18.62 22.19
C LEU A 618 19.29 17.64 21.14
N ASN A 619 18.61 16.53 20.83
CA ASN A 619 19.21 15.40 20.10
C ASN A 619 18.33 14.74 19.05
N ASP A 620 17.26 15.42 18.60
CA ASP A 620 16.44 14.97 17.47
C ASP A 620 17.30 14.44 16.31
N SER A 621 17.07 13.21 15.89
CA SER A 621 17.81 12.65 14.77
C SER A 621 17.14 11.44 14.12
N ILE A 622 17.45 11.24 12.84
CA ILE A 622 17.33 9.94 12.18
C ILE A 622 18.74 9.41 11.95
N THR A 623 18.97 8.17 12.33
CA THR A 623 20.22 7.46 12.03
C THR A 623 19.96 6.27 11.13
N PHE A 624 20.69 6.21 10.02
CA PHE A 624 20.83 5.05 9.17
C PHE A 624 22.19 4.41 9.44
N GLU A 625 22.19 3.15 9.84
CA GLU A 625 23.42 2.40 10.14
C GLU A 625 23.37 1.02 9.48
N TYR A 626 24.41 0.66 8.75
CA TYR A 626 24.50 -0.65 8.11
C TYR A 626 25.95 -0.98 7.71
N THR A 627 26.23 -2.26 7.53
CA THR A 627 27.45 -2.73 6.88
C THR A 627 27.15 -3.14 5.45
N LEU A 628 27.91 -2.60 4.51
CA LEU A 628 27.88 -3.00 3.11
C LEU A 628 29.02 -4.00 2.85
N ASP A 629 28.69 -5.25 2.60
CA ASP A 629 29.64 -6.29 2.22
C ASP A 629 29.72 -6.36 0.69
N ILE A 630 30.89 -6.06 0.14
CA ILE A 630 31.17 -6.05 -1.29
C ILE A 630 31.89 -7.36 -1.64
N SER A 631 31.28 -8.11 -2.56
CA SER A 631 31.68 -9.46 -2.95
C SER A 631 31.82 -10.44 -1.78
N PRO A 632 30.74 -10.64 -1.00
CA PRO A 632 30.70 -11.76 -0.07
C PRO A 632 30.80 -13.05 -0.91
N ASP A 633 31.58 -14.03 -0.44
CA ASP A 633 31.81 -15.34 -1.09
C ASP A 633 32.93 -15.43 -2.15
N ALA A 634 34.08 -14.78 -1.91
CA ALA A 634 35.30 -14.89 -2.74
C ALA A 634 35.14 -14.48 -4.23
N GLY A 635 34.03 -13.84 -4.58
CA GLY A 635 33.79 -13.22 -5.87
C GLY A 635 34.56 -11.91 -6.03
N ILE A 636 34.47 -11.29 -7.21
CA ILE A 636 35.11 -10.01 -7.49
C ILE A 636 34.03 -9.03 -7.96
N TYR A 637 33.98 -7.84 -7.36
CA TYR A 637 33.13 -6.76 -7.83
C TYR A 637 33.92 -5.97 -8.87
N THR A 638 33.37 -5.81 -10.07
CA THR A 638 34.08 -5.14 -11.16
C THR A 638 33.19 -4.14 -11.88
N ALA A 639 33.78 -3.04 -12.34
CA ALA A 639 33.22 -2.24 -13.43
C ALA A 639 34.20 -2.37 -14.60
N ASN A 640 33.80 -3.12 -15.63
CA ASN A 640 34.72 -3.51 -16.72
C ASN A 640 35.01 -2.37 -17.70
N ASP A 641 34.09 -1.41 -17.78
CA ASP A 641 34.17 -0.29 -18.72
C ASP A 641 34.08 1.05 -17.99
N VAL A 642 35.23 1.50 -17.48
CA VAL A 642 35.38 2.87 -16.97
C VAL A 642 35.75 3.78 -18.13
N GLN A 643 34.87 4.73 -18.49
CA GLN A 643 35.04 5.55 -19.69
C GLN A 643 34.53 6.97 -19.55
N VAL A 644 35.17 7.88 -20.30
CA VAL A 644 34.64 9.23 -20.60
C VAL A 644 34.15 9.24 -22.03
N ILE A 645 32.92 9.66 -22.23
CA ILE A 645 32.32 9.84 -23.55
C ILE A 645 32.15 11.35 -23.75
N THR A 646 32.76 11.89 -24.79
CA THR A 646 32.66 13.32 -25.11
C THR A 646 31.29 13.67 -25.68
N GLY A 647 30.86 14.90 -25.43
CA GLY A 647 29.63 15.42 -26.02
C GLY A 647 29.77 15.81 -27.50
N GLY A 648 28.64 15.92 -28.20
CA GLY A 648 28.56 16.44 -29.58
C GLY A 648 27.97 15.45 -30.60
N ALA A 649 27.89 15.88 -31.87
CA ALA A 649 27.27 15.09 -32.95
C ALA A 649 28.03 13.79 -33.32
N SER A 650 29.27 13.63 -32.86
CA SER A 650 30.08 12.43 -33.03
C SER A 650 30.85 12.15 -31.73
N PRO A 651 30.19 11.57 -30.71
CA PRO A 651 30.80 11.33 -29.42
C PRO A 651 32.01 10.38 -29.54
N GLN A 652 33.14 10.79 -28.97
CA GLN A 652 34.33 9.95 -28.82
C GLN A 652 34.33 9.30 -27.43
N THR A 653 34.60 8.00 -27.38
CA THR A 653 34.70 7.23 -26.14
C THR A 653 36.17 7.00 -25.79
N TYR A 654 36.58 7.44 -24.61
CA TYR A 654 37.90 7.22 -24.03
C TYR A 654 37.79 6.24 -22.86
N ARG A 655 38.27 5.01 -23.06
CA ARG A 655 38.29 3.98 -22.02
C ARG A 655 39.53 4.14 -21.13
N PHE A 656 39.32 4.23 -19.82
CA PHE A 656 40.38 4.30 -18.81
C PHE A 656 40.79 2.92 -18.29
N GLY A 657 39.92 1.92 -18.40
CA GLY A 657 40.21 0.54 -18.01
C GLY A 657 39.07 -0.05 -17.19
N GLN A 658 39.44 -0.86 -16.19
CA GLN A 658 38.55 -1.60 -15.31
C GLN A 658 38.79 -1.19 -13.85
N LEU A 659 37.72 -1.12 -13.05
CA LEU A 659 37.77 -1.05 -11.60
C LEU A 659 37.51 -2.44 -11.01
N VAL A 660 38.31 -2.86 -10.03
CA VAL A 660 38.21 -4.18 -9.39
C VAL A 660 38.26 -4.04 -7.87
N ILE A 661 37.26 -4.60 -7.18
CA ILE A 661 37.20 -4.70 -5.72
C ILE A 661 37.08 -6.20 -5.36
N PRO A 662 38.16 -6.84 -4.90
CA PRO A 662 38.19 -8.30 -4.67
C PRO A 662 37.38 -8.72 -3.43
N SER A 663 37.33 -7.89 -2.41
CA SER A 663 36.40 -7.99 -1.28
C SER A 663 36.50 -6.72 -0.45
N GLY A 664 35.47 -6.41 0.32
CA GLY A 664 35.51 -5.30 1.26
C GLY A 664 34.26 -5.19 2.10
N GLN A 665 34.40 -4.55 3.25
CA GLN A 665 33.27 -4.13 4.08
C GLN A 665 33.32 -2.62 4.24
N LEU A 666 32.22 -1.95 3.94
CA LEU A 666 32.05 -0.53 4.21
C LEU A 666 31.02 -0.37 5.32
N TYR A 667 31.50 0.01 6.50
CA TYR A 667 30.61 0.44 7.58
C TYR A 667 30.11 1.85 7.28
N THR A 668 28.79 2.01 7.25
CA THR A 668 28.14 3.29 6.97
C THR A 668 27.26 3.69 8.14
N LYS A 669 27.45 4.92 8.62
CA LYS A 669 26.56 5.57 9.57
C LYS A 669 26.27 6.99 9.11
N LEU A 670 25.01 7.27 8.82
CA LEU A 670 24.51 8.60 8.48
C LEU A 670 23.51 9.03 9.55
N THR A 671 23.84 10.07 10.30
CA THR A 671 22.91 10.69 11.25
C THR A 671 22.51 12.06 10.72
N LEU A 672 21.21 12.24 10.50
CA LEU A 672 20.61 13.53 10.17
C LEU A 672 20.15 14.19 11.46
N LYS A 673 20.71 15.37 11.76
CA LYS A 673 20.32 16.18 12.92
C LYS A 673 19.79 17.54 12.46
N PRO A 674 18.75 18.09 13.10
CA PRO A 674 18.41 19.50 12.99
C PRO A 674 19.61 20.36 13.40
N GLN A 675 19.79 21.51 12.74
CA GLN A 675 20.75 22.53 13.19
C GLN A 675 20.16 23.44 14.25
#